data_AF-A0AAD4Y3S3-F1
#
_entry.id   AF-A0AAD4Y3S3-F1
#
_cell.length_a   1.000
_cell.length_b   1.000
_cell.length_c   1.000
_cell.angle_alpha   90.00
_cell.angle_beta   90.00
_cell.angle_gamma   90.00
#
_symmetry.space_group_name_H-M   'P 1'
#
loop_
_entity.id
_entity.type
_entity.pdbx_description
1 polymer ?
#
loop_
_entity_poly.entity_id
_entity_poly.type
_entity_poly.pdbx_seq_one_letter_code
_entity_poly.pdbx_strand_id
1 'polypeptide(L)'
;MSGAWVRRQAGGRLACSAGPVPAQVDDYTVQCQQDLGDLIIVRLYKERYSFFPKNPWYCKYVQVCAPNGRIYHFPAYQWMDGYETLALREATGKTAADDTLPILLEHRKEELRAKQDFYQWNGYIPGFPILINFKATKFLDLNLRYSFTKTASFFFRLSPMALGFKLRGLVDSKRSWKRLKDIKKIFPGNKSVVFEYVAEHWAEDSFFGYQYLNGINPGLLCRCTRIPDKFPVTDDMVAPFLGEGTCLQAELEKGNIYLADYRILEGIPAVELNGQKQYHCAPLCLLHFGREGNLLPIAIQLSQTPGPDCPIFLPSDSEWDWLLAKTWVRYAEFYCHEGISHLLETHLIAEAFCLAMLRQLPMCHPLYKLLIPHTRYTIQINSIGRAVLLNEGGLSARSMSLGLAGFAEAMVRALSEINYDNLYLPDDFVRRGVQDLPGYYYREDSLAVWDALERYVTEIITYYYPCDAAVEGDLELQSWVQEIFKECLLGRESSGFPTCLRTVPELIRYVTIVIYTCSAKHAAVNTGQLEFTAWMPNFPSSMRNPPIQAKGLTTLESFLDTLPDIKTTCITLLVLWTLSREPDDKRPLGHFPDIHFVEEAPRRSIEMLRQRLAQISHNIRQRNKCLPIPYYYLDPVLIENSISI
;
A
#
# COMPACT_ATOMS: atom_id res chain seq x y z
N MET A 1 15.71 -14.43 53.13
CA MET A 1 15.30 -15.85 53.27
C MET A 1 14.49 -16.21 52.05
N SER A 2 15.14 -16.87 51.09
CA SER A 2 14.59 -17.31 49.81
C SER A 2 14.16 -18.77 49.92
N GLY A 3 12.90 -19.05 49.56
CA GLY A 3 12.31 -20.37 49.59
C GLY A 3 11.54 -20.67 48.31
N ALA A 4 12.14 -21.54 47.49
CA ALA A 4 11.58 -22.48 46.53
C ALA A 4 10.30 -22.14 45.73
N TRP A 5 10.44 -22.13 44.40
CA TRP A 5 9.72 -23.08 43.54
C TRP A 5 10.66 -23.62 42.46
N VAL A 6 10.91 -24.93 42.52
CA VAL A 6 11.70 -25.69 41.55
C VAL A 6 10.73 -26.41 40.62
N ARG A 7 10.72 -26.04 39.34
CA ARG A 7 10.55 -27.02 38.25
C ARG A 7 11.88 -27.06 37.50
N ARG A 8 12.73 -28.02 37.84
CA ARG A 8 13.94 -28.35 37.08
C ARG A 8 13.50 -28.98 35.76
N GLN A 9 13.44 -28.19 34.70
CA GLN A 9 13.77 -28.71 33.37
C GLN A 9 15.31 -28.71 33.29
N ALA A 10 15.90 -29.83 32.87
CA ALA A 10 17.34 -29.92 32.66
C ALA A 10 17.76 -28.85 31.63
N GLY A 11 18.68 -27.96 32.01
CA GLY A 11 19.13 -26.87 31.15
C GLY A 11 20.34 -26.16 31.73
N GLY A 12 21.29 -25.79 30.88
CA GLY A 12 22.39 -24.90 31.25
C GLY A 12 21.84 -23.49 31.53
N ARG A 13 22.35 -22.82 32.57
CA ARG A 13 22.04 -21.41 32.86
C ARG A 13 23.30 -20.58 32.73
N LEU A 14 23.20 -19.47 32.02
CA LEU A 14 24.21 -18.43 31.97
C LEU A 14 23.59 -17.14 32.53
N ALA A 15 24.32 -16.48 33.44
CA ALA A 15 23.99 -15.15 33.91
C ALA A 15 25.03 -14.17 33.37
N CYS A 16 24.61 -13.17 32.60
CA CYS A 16 25.47 -12.08 32.18
C CYS A 16 25.27 -10.88 33.12
N SER A 17 26.36 -10.34 33.68
CA SER A 17 26.35 -9.21 34.62
C SER A 17 26.49 -7.84 33.94
N ALA A 18 26.90 -7.81 32.66
CA ALA A 18 26.95 -6.61 31.83
C ALA A 18 25.77 -6.61 30.86
N GLY A 19 25.06 -5.48 30.75
CA GLY A 19 23.98 -5.34 29.78
C GLY A 19 24.50 -5.39 28.34
N PRO A 20 23.71 -5.88 27.37
CA PRO A 20 24.14 -5.98 25.98
C PRO A 20 24.43 -4.60 25.38
N VAL A 21 25.56 -4.49 24.67
CA VAL A 21 25.99 -3.27 23.98
C VAL A 21 25.34 -3.22 22.59
N PRO A 22 24.83 -2.06 22.12
CA PRO A 22 24.22 -1.95 20.80
C PRO A 22 25.16 -2.41 19.67
N ALA A 23 24.62 -3.22 18.75
CA ALA A 23 25.31 -3.76 17.58
C ALA A 23 26.52 -4.67 17.86
N GLN A 24 26.71 -5.12 19.11
CA GLN A 24 27.73 -6.09 19.47
C GLN A 24 27.19 -7.53 19.36
N VAL A 25 28.07 -8.47 18.97
CA VAL A 25 27.85 -9.91 19.12
C VAL A 25 28.71 -10.36 20.29
N ASP A 26 28.07 -10.96 21.29
CA ASP A 26 28.74 -11.43 22.50
C ASP A 26 28.76 -12.95 22.54
N ASP A 27 29.96 -13.52 22.71
CA ASP A 27 30.19 -14.95 22.79
C ASP A 27 30.36 -15.41 24.24
N TYR A 28 29.70 -16.51 24.59
CA TYR A 28 29.74 -17.07 25.93
C TYR A 28 29.95 -18.58 25.88
N THR A 29 30.76 -19.11 26.80
CA THR A 29 30.88 -20.56 27.01
C THR A 29 29.98 -20.98 28.16
N VAL A 30 29.03 -21.88 27.89
CA VAL A 30 28.08 -22.40 28.89
C VAL A 30 28.35 -23.89 29.12
N GLN A 31 28.63 -24.26 30.37
CA GLN A 31 28.82 -25.65 30.78
C GLN A 31 27.50 -26.23 31.28
N CYS A 32 27.10 -27.40 30.76
CA CYS A 32 25.91 -28.12 31.18
C CYS A 32 26.32 -29.34 32.02
N GLN A 33 25.61 -29.59 33.13
CA GLN A 33 25.90 -30.76 33.99
C GLN A 33 25.46 -32.09 33.38
N GLN A 34 24.65 -32.06 32.33
CA GLN A 34 24.06 -33.21 31.67
C GLN A 34 24.01 -32.94 30.16
N ASP A 35 24.02 -34.00 29.37
CA ASP A 35 23.70 -33.90 27.94
C ASP A 35 22.23 -33.49 27.77
N LEU A 36 22.00 -32.46 26.97
CA LEU A 36 20.68 -31.90 26.70
C LEU A 36 20.04 -32.50 25.44
N GLY A 37 20.80 -33.27 24.64
CA GLY A 37 20.36 -33.75 23.33
C GLY A 37 20.16 -32.60 22.33
N ASP A 38 19.15 -32.72 21.48
CA ASP A 38 18.82 -31.69 20.50
C ASP A 38 18.26 -30.43 21.16
N LEU A 39 18.86 -29.28 20.84
CA LEU A 39 18.40 -27.99 21.33
C LEU A 39 17.17 -27.53 20.53
N ILE A 40 16.03 -27.48 21.20
CA ILE A 40 14.74 -27.17 20.58
C ILE A 40 14.21 -25.76 20.91
N ILE A 41 14.51 -25.26 22.11
CA ILE A 41 14.07 -23.95 22.61
C ILE A 41 15.20 -23.31 23.40
N VAL A 42 15.45 -22.02 23.17
CA VAL A 42 16.26 -21.15 24.03
C VAL A 42 15.34 -20.16 24.73
N ARG A 43 15.51 -20.00 26.05
CA ARG A 43 14.78 -19.00 26.84
C ARG A 43 15.73 -17.89 27.29
N LEU A 44 15.43 -16.67 26.86
CA LEU A 44 16.12 -15.46 27.26
C LEU A 44 15.33 -14.80 28.38
N TYR A 45 15.95 -14.70 29.56
CA TYR A 45 15.35 -14.06 30.73
C TYR A 45 15.95 -12.68 30.91
N LYS A 46 15.11 -11.64 30.86
CA LYS A 46 15.52 -10.27 31.15
C LYS A 46 15.01 -9.89 32.53
N GLU A 47 15.93 -9.81 33.49
CA GLU A 47 15.61 -9.52 34.89
C GLU A 47 16.02 -8.10 35.30
N ARG A 48 15.47 -7.63 36.42
CA ARG A 48 15.83 -6.35 37.01
C ARG A 48 17.24 -6.39 37.57
N TYR A 49 18.10 -5.52 37.05
CA TYR A 49 19.41 -5.29 37.65
C TYR A 49 19.37 -4.08 38.62
N SER A 50 19.28 -4.37 39.92
CA SER A 50 19.33 -3.35 40.99
C SER A 50 18.31 -2.20 40.80
N PHE A 51 18.72 -0.96 41.02
CA PHE A 51 17.90 0.25 40.89
C PHE A 51 17.92 0.87 39.47
N PHE A 52 18.59 0.24 38.50
CA PHE A 52 18.64 0.76 37.13
C PHE A 52 17.26 0.75 36.45
N PRO A 53 16.99 1.73 35.57
CA PRO A 53 15.72 1.80 34.86
C PRO A 53 15.55 0.64 33.88
N LYS A 54 14.30 0.35 33.52
CA LYS A 54 13.99 -0.57 32.42
C LYS A 54 14.63 -0.04 31.14
N ASN A 55 15.45 -0.86 30.48
CA ASN A 55 16.05 -0.54 29.20
C ASN A 55 15.57 -1.55 28.15
N PRO A 56 14.90 -1.13 27.06
CA PRO A 56 14.54 -2.04 25.96
C PRO A 56 15.79 -2.68 25.34
N TRP A 57 15.68 -3.95 24.94
CA TRP A 57 16.77 -4.68 24.29
C TRP A 57 16.27 -5.35 23.02
N TYR A 58 16.87 -5.03 21.88
CA TYR A 58 16.56 -5.70 20.61
C TYR A 58 17.48 -6.90 20.41
N CYS A 59 16.93 -8.10 20.45
CA CYS A 59 17.67 -9.33 20.18
C CYS A 59 17.48 -9.70 18.70
N LYS A 60 18.59 -9.84 17.94
CA LYS A 60 18.53 -10.33 16.55
C LYS A 60 18.36 -11.85 16.52
N TYR A 61 19.26 -12.57 17.16
CA TYR A 61 19.25 -14.03 17.19
C TYR A 61 20.10 -14.53 18.35
N VAL A 62 19.98 -15.83 18.63
CA VAL A 62 20.93 -16.60 19.45
C VAL A 62 21.49 -17.73 18.59
N GLN A 63 22.79 -17.96 18.64
CA GLN A 63 23.44 -19.12 18.05
C GLN A 63 24.08 -19.96 19.13
N VAL A 64 23.94 -21.28 19.02
CA VAL A 64 24.55 -22.23 19.96
C VAL A 64 25.38 -23.22 19.18
N CYS A 65 26.69 -23.22 19.42
CA CYS A 65 27.60 -24.25 18.93
C CYS A 65 27.64 -25.38 19.97
N ALA A 66 27.11 -26.55 19.61
CA ALA A 66 27.13 -27.72 20.48
C ALA A 66 28.53 -28.38 20.50
N PRO A 67 28.86 -29.21 21.51
CA PRO A 67 30.17 -29.86 21.61
C PRO A 67 30.54 -30.74 20.42
N ASN A 68 29.55 -31.24 19.67
CA ASN A 68 29.72 -32.01 18.45
C ASN A 68 29.96 -31.15 17.18
N GLY A 69 30.06 -29.83 17.33
CA GLY A 69 30.26 -28.86 16.23
C GLY A 69 28.97 -28.45 15.50
N ARG A 70 27.80 -28.99 15.88
CA ARG A 70 26.52 -28.57 15.29
C ARG A 70 26.15 -27.16 15.76
N ILE A 71 25.77 -26.31 14.81
CA ILE A 71 25.31 -24.94 15.09
C ILE A 71 23.78 -24.93 15.04
N TYR A 72 23.16 -24.52 16.14
CA TYR A 72 21.73 -24.24 16.22
C TYR A 72 21.50 -22.73 16.11
N HIS A 73 20.48 -22.31 15.36
CA HIS A 73 20.13 -20.90 15.18
C HIS A 73 18.74 -20.64 15.75
N PHE A 74 18.58 -19.57 16.52
CA PHE A 74 17.33 -19.18 17.16
C PHE A 74 17.02 -17.71 16.79
N PRO A 75 16.24 -17.46 15.73
CA PRO A 75 15.96 -16.12 15.26
C PRO A 75 14.98 -15.43 16.23
N ALA A 76 15.30 -14.20 16.62
CA ALA A 76 14.49 -13.42 17.56
C ALA A 76 13.86 -12.19 16.89
N TYR A 77 14.71 -11.35 16.28
CA TYR A 77 14.39 -10.11 15.57
C TYR A 77 13.32 -9.23 16.26
N GLN A 78 13.34 -9.19 17.59
CA GLN A 78 12.32 -8.51 18.38
C GLN A 78 12.91 -7.81 19.61
N TRP A 79 12.25 -6.73 20.00
CA TRP A 79 12.45 -6.00 21.24
C TRP A 79 11.90 -6.79 22.41
N MET A 80 12.70 -6.86 23.46
CA MET A 80 12.26 -7.18 24.81
C MET A 80 12.12 -5.88 25.61
N ASP A 81 10.89 -5.49 25.98
CA ASP A 81 10.58 -4.32 26.77
C ASP A 81 10.18 -4.69 28.21
N GLY A 82 10.90 -4.14 29.18
CA GLY A 82 10.72 -4.52 30.59
C GLY A 82 11.38 -5.84 30.98
N TYR A 83 10.75 -6.56 31.90
CA TYR A 83 11.28 -7.79 32.50
C TYR A 83 10.42 -8.97 32.07
N GLU A 84 10.86 -9.67 31.04
CA GLU A 84 10.10 -10.73 30.40
C GLU A 84 11.00 -11.91 30.03
N THR A 85 10.35 -13.01 29.67
CA THR A 85 11.03 -14.21 29.16
C THR A 85 10.67 -14.37 27.70
N LEU A 86 11.68 -14.36 26.83
CA LEU A 86 11.51 -14.64 25.41
C LEU A 86 11.92 -16.09 25.14
N ALA A 87 10.97 -16.92 24.72
CA ALA A 87 11.22 -18.31 24.32
C ALA A 87 11.33 -18.41 22.80
N LEU A 88 12.51 -18.74 22.31
CA LEU A 88 12.85 -18.84 20.88
C LEU A 88 12.96 -20.29 20.46
N ARG A 89 12.38 -20.61 19.30
CA ARG A 89 12.53 -21.92 18.66
C ARG A 89 13.72 -21.93 17.71
N GLU A 90 14.25 -23.13 17.48
CA GLU A 90 15.22 -23.37 16.41
C GLU A 90 14.65 -22.88 15.06
N ALA A 91 15.51 -22.35 14.20
CA ALA A 91 15.16 -21.57 13.04
C ALA A 91 14.38 -22.33 11.95
N THR A 92 14.42 -23.66 11.92
CA THR A 92 13.72 -24.46 10.91
C THR A 92 12.22 -24.14 10.89
N GLY A 93 11.66 -23.89 9.71
CA GLY A 93 10.22 -23.69 9.51
C GLY A 93 9.43 -24.94 9.88
N LYS A 94 8.41 -24.79 10.71
CA LYS A 94 7.60 -25.89 11.24
C LYS A 94 6.11 -25.53 11.25
N THR A 95 5.29 -26.38 10.66
CA THR A 95 3.82 -26.37 10.85
C THR A 95 3.47 -27.06 12.17
N ALA A 96 2.21 -26.99 12.60
CA ALA A 96 1.76 -27.72 13.79
C ALA A 96 1.92 -29.25 13.64
N ALA A 97 1.79 -29.78 12.42
CA ALA A 97 1.93 -31.21 12.13
C ALA A 97 3.38 -31.73 12.32
N ASP A 98 4.38 -30.84 12.22
CA ASP A 98 5.77 -31.20 12.42
C ASP A 98 6.18 -31.34 13.90
N ASP A 99 5.35 -30.81 14.82
CA ASP A 99 5.66 -30.75 16.24
C ASP A 99 5.20 -32.01 16.97
N THR A 100 6.13 -32.95 17.17
CA THR A 100 5.85 -34.22 17.86
C THR A 100 6.06 -34.16 19.37
N LEU A 101 6.82 -33.18 19.87
CA LEU A 101 7.13 -33.04 21.28
C LEU A 101 6.09 -32.16 22.01
N PRO A 102 5.53 -32.60 23.16
CA PRO A 102 4.53 -31.82 23.90
C PRO A 102 4.98 -30.39 24.26
N ILE A 103 6.27 -30.20 24.54
CA ILE A 103 6.83 -28.88 24.88
C ILE A 103 6.78 -27.89 23.71
N LEU A 104 6.89 -28.36 22.46
CA LEU A 104 6.82 -27.51 21.27
C LEU A 104 5.38 -27.13 20.95
N LEU A 105 4.45 -28.07 21.10
CA LEU A 105 3.02 -27.83 20.97
C LEU A 105 2.52 -26.84 22.03
N GLU A 106 2.99 -26.95 23.28
CA GLU A 106 2.62 -26.00 24.33
C GLU A 106 3.21 -24.61 24.08
N HIS A 107 4.50 -24.52 23.70
CA HIS A 107 5.12 -23.24 23.34
C HIS A 107 4.36 -22.53 22.23
N ARG A 108 3.99 -23.24 21.16
CA ARG A 108 3.21 -22.72 20.03
C ARG A 108 1.86 -22.15 20.48
N LYS A 109 1.13 -22.90 21.32
CA LYS A 109 -0.18 -22.47 21.86
C LYS A 109 -0.06 -21.25 22.77
N GLU A 110 0.94 -21.22 23.65
CA GLU A 110 1.19 -20.09 24.55
C GLU A 110 1.59 -18.84 23.76
N GLU A 111 2.43 -18.98 22.74
CA GLU A 111 2.82 -17.90 21.84
C GLU A 111 1.60 -17.28 21.14
N LEU A 112 0.77 -18.12 20.49
CA LEU A 112 -0.43 -17.64 19.81
C LEU A 112 -1.42 -16.98 20.76
N ARG A 113 -1.65 -17.57 21.95
CA ARG A 113 -2.53 -16.96 22.96
C ARG A 113 -2.02 -15.58 23.36
N ALA A 114 -0.73 -15.45 23.66
CA ALA A 114 -0.14 -14.16 24.04
C ALA A 114 -0.27 -13.11 22.93
N LYS A 115 -0.04 -13.50 21.67
CA LYS A 115 -0.22 -12.61 20.52
C LYS A 115 -1.69 -12.23 20.30
N GLN A 116 -2.63 -13.15 20.46
CA GLN A 116 -4.07 -12.89 20.33
C GLN A 116 -4.61 -11.98 21.43
N ASP A 117 -4.10 -12.12 22.65
CA ASP A 117 -4.46 -11.26 23.79
C ASP A 117 -3.93 -9.84 23.59
N PHE A 118 -2.71 -9.72 23.07
CA PHE A 118 -2.02 -8.44 22.90
C PHE A 118 -2.46 -7.68 21.64
N TYR A 119 -2.46 -8.34 20.48
CA TYR A 119 -2.84 -7.73 19.21
C TYR A 119 -4.35 -7.85 19.01
N GLN A 120 -5.10 -6.80 19.33
CA GLN A 120 -6.55 -6.78 19.24
C GLN A 120 -7.06 -5.97 18.05
N TRP A 121 -8.12 -6.49 17.43
CA TRP A 121 -8.94 -5.80 16.45
C TRP A 121 -9.83 -4.74 17.13
N ASN A 122 -9.97 -3.54 16.54
CA ASN A 122 -10.88 -2.47 16.96
C ASN A 122 -11.56 -1.77 15.77
N GLY A 123 -12.85 -1.49 15.88
CA GLY A 123 -13.61 -0.77 14.85
C GLY A 123 -13.24 0.71 14.86
N TYR A 124 -12.64 1.23 13.79
CA TYR A 124 -12.28 2.65 13.67
C TYR A 124 -13.37 3.48 12.98
N ILE A 125 -13.91 2.98 11.85
CA ILE A 125 -14.98 3.62 11.08
C ILE A 125 -16.13 2.61 10.91
N PRO A 126 -17.40 2.97 11.20
CA PRO A 126 -18.54 2.10 10.92
C PRO A 126 -18.59 1.64 9.46
N GLY A 127 -18.71 0.34 9.22
CA GLY A 127 -18.73 -0.25 7.86
C GLY A 127 -17.36 -0.47 7.22
N PHE A 128 -16.28 -0.22 7.97
CA PHE A 128 -14.90 -0.33 7.50
C PHE A 128 -14.17 -1.49 8.21
N PRO A 129 -13.06 -2.03 7.64
CA PRO A 129 -12.30 -3.11 8.24
C PRO A 129 -11.90 -2.74 9.65
N ILE A 130 -11.94 -3.73 10.53
CA ILE A 130 -11.52 -3.58 11.91
C ILE A 130 -9.99 -3.40 11.88
N LEU A 131 -9.42 -2.40 12.57
CA LEU A 131 -7.98 -2.07 12.55
C LEU A 131 -7.39 -2.18 13.95
N ILE A 132 -6.07 -2.13 14.12
CA ILE A 132 -5.46 -2.40 15.43
C ILE A 132 -5.93 -1.41 16.53
N ASN A 133 -6.16 -1.93 17.74
CA ASN A 133 -6.64 -1.16 18.90
C ASN A 133 -5.58 -0.25 19.56
N PHE A 134 -5.13 0.81 18.89
CA PHE A 134 -4.26 1.80 19.53
C PHE A 134 -4.70 3.24 19.26
N LYS A 135 -5.05 3.96 20.35
CA LYS A 135 -5.44 5.38 20.30
C LYS A 135 -4.26 6.33 20.05
N ALA A 136 -3.01 5.88 20.19
CA ALA A 136 -1.81 6.65 19.87
C ALA A 136 -0.60 5.75 19.59
N THR A 137 0.27 6.18 18.68
CA THR A 137 1.49 5.46 18.28
C THR A 137 2.45 5.17 19.44
N LYS A 138 2.45 6.03 20.48
CA LYS A 138 3.25 5.83 21.69
C LYS A 138 2.86 4.60 22.52
N PHE A 139 1.73 3.97 22.22
CA PHE A 139 1.27 2.75 22.89
C PHE A 139 1.47 1.50 22.04
N LEU A 140 1.96 1.63 20.80
CA LEU A 140 2.29 0.48 19.96
C LEU A 140 3.41 -0.35 20.58
N ASP A 141 3.39 -1.65 20.38
CA ASP A 141 4.52 -2.53 20.66
C ASP A 141 5.81 -2.00 20.01
N LEU A 142 6.94 -2.02 20.70
CA LEU A 142 8.24 -1.64 20.14
C LEU A 142 8.58 -2.44 18.88
N ASN A 143 8.09 -3.68 18.77
CA ASN A 143 8.23 -4.55 17.59
C ASN A 143 7.50 -4.04 16.34
N LEU A 144 6.49 -3.18 16.52
CA LEU A 144 5.71 -2.60 15.43
C LEU A 144 6.14 -1.18 15.09
N ARG A 145 6.85 -0.49 16.00
CA ARG A 145 7.28 0.89 15.83
C ARG A 145 8.41 1.04 14.82
N TYR A 146 8.47 2.22 14.21
CA TYR A 146 9.62 2.65 13.44
C TYR A 146 10.91 2.58 14.27
N SER A 147 12.03 2.32 13.59
CA SER A 147 13.34 2.54 14.16
C SER A 147 13.51 4.01 14.55
N PHE A 148 14.45 4.28 15.46
CA PHE A 148 14.79 5.66 15.83
C PHE A 148 15.20 6.47 14.60
N THR A 149 16.05 5.91 13.74
CA THR A 149 16.53 6.55 12.50
C THR A 149 15.36 6.91 11.59
N LYS A 150 14.43 5.97 11.35
CA LYS A 150 13.25 6.21 10.51
C LYS A 150 12.33 7.28 11.12
N THR A 151 12.09 7.21 12.43
CA THR A 151 11.29 8.20 13.17
C THR A 151 11.89 9.60 13.06
N ALA A 152 13.19 9.74 13.36
CA ALA A 152 13.90 11.01 13.28
C ALA A 152 13.86 11.57 11.85
N SER A 153 14.17 10.74 10.86
CA SER A 153 14.15 11.11 9.43
C SER A 153 12.75 11.58 8.97
N PHE A 154 11.69 10.86 9.37
CA PHE A 154 10.30 11.22 9.05
C PHE A 154 9.91 12.60 9.61
N PHE A 155 10.09 12.84 10.92
CA PHE A 155 9.69 14.10 11.54
C PHE A 155 10.63 15.27 11.22
N PHE A 156 11.93 15.03 11.08
CA PHE A 156 12.91 16.05 10.72
C PHE A 156 12.69 16.60 9.30
N ARG A 157 12.14 15.80 8.38
CA ARG A 157 11.74 16.28 7.05
C ARG A 157 10.50 17.17 7.10
N LEU A 158 9.48 16.78 7.86
CA LEU A 158 8.20 17.50 7.92
C LEU A 158 8.34 18.93 8.51
N SER A 159 9.03 19.08 9.66
CA SER A 159 9.01 20.33 10.42
C SER A 159 9.57 21.54 9.67
N PRO A 160 10.74 21.48 9.00
CA PRO A 160 11.26 22.60 8.22
C PRO A 160 10.37 22.98 7.04
N MET A 161 9.76 21.98 6.37
CA MET A 161 8.89 22.25 5.23
C MET A 161 7.60 22.95 5.68
N ALA A 162 6.96 22.45 6.74
CA ALA A 162 5.79 23.08 7.35
C ALA A 162 6.08 24.51 7.81
N LEU A 163 7.24 24.74 8.45
CA LEU A 163 7.67 26.08 8.86
C LEU A 163 7.89 27.00 7.65
N GLY A 164 8.53 26.53 6.58
CA GLY A 164 8.72 27.29 5.36
C GLY A 164 7.40 27.65 4.65
N PHE A 165 6.38 26.80 4.75
CA PHE A 165 5.03 27.10 4.25
C PHE A 165 4.35 28.16 5.12
N LYS A 166 4.49 28.06 6.44
CA LYS A 166 3.95 29.02 7.41
C LYS A 166 4.58 30.41 7.28
N LEU A 167 5.90 30.50 7.19
CA LEU A 167 6.63 31.76 7.03
C LEU A 167 6.29 32.48 5.71
N ARG A 168 5.97 31.74 4.65
CA ARG A 168 5.50 32.29 3.37
C ARG A 168 4.00 32.63 3.39
N GLY A 169 3.29 32.41 4.50
CA GLY A 169 1.86 32.66 4.65
C GLY A 169 0.96 31.71 3.84
N LEU A 170 1.52 30.63 3.27
CA LEU A 170 0.80 29.76 2.34
C LEU A 170 -0.32 28.97 3.03
N VAL A 171 -0.07 28.47 4.24
CA VAL A 171 -1.05 27.70 5.02
C VAL A 171 -2.08 28.56 5.77
N ASP A 172 -1.99 29.89 5.66
CA ASP A 172 -2.94 30.84 6.24
C ASP A 172 -3.78 31.56 5.18
N SER A 173 -3.39 31.48 3.90
CA SER A 173 -4.02 32.21 2.80
C SER A 173 -5.23 31.47 2.24
N LYS A 174 -6.44 31.92 2.59
CA LYS A 174 -7.71 31.42 2.02
C LYS A 174 -8.05 32.01 0.64
N ARG A 175 -7.10 32.65 -0.04
CA ARG A 175 -7.33 33.34 -1.31
C ARG A 175 -7.20 32.37 -2.49
N SER A 176 -7.92 32.65 -3.58
CA SER A 176 -7.72 32.02 -4.89
C SER A 176 -6.31 32.28 -5.42
N TRP A 177 -5.81 31.34 -6.22
CA TRP A 177 -4.60 31.57 -7.00
C TRP A 177 -4.86 32.62 -8.07
N LYS A 178 -3.98 33.64 -8.17
CA LYS A 178 -4.13 34.69 -9.19
C LYS A 178 -3.57 34.29 -10.55
N ARG A 179 -2.61 33.38 -10.58
CA ARG A 179 -1.89 32.93 -11.79
C ARG A 179 -1.45 31.50 -11.63
N LEU A 180 -1.64 30.66 -12.65
CA LEU A 180 -1.21 29.26 -12.66
C LEU A 180 0.29 29.10 -12.34
N LYS A 181 1.13 29.99 -12.89
CA LYS A 181 2.59 29.96 -12.67
C LYS A 181 3.02 30.14 -11.21
N ASP A 182 2.15 30.65 -10.34
CA ASP A 182 2.46 30.79 -8.92
C ASP A 182 2.32 29.46 -8.16
N ILE A 183 1.51 28.51 -8.66
CA ILE A 183 1.39 27.14 -8.12
C ILE A 183 2.74 26.40 -8.25
N LYS A 184 3.41 26.56 -9.40
CA LYS A 184 4.74 25.95 -9.68
C LYS A 184 5.84 26.42 -8.71
N LYS A 185 5.61 27.48 -7.93
CA LYS A 185 6.58 28.07 -7.00
C LYS A 185 6.46 27.55 -5.56
N ILE A 186 5.48 26.69 -5.27
CA ILE A 186 5.29 26.11 -3.92
C ILE A 186 6.56 25.39 -3.46
N PHE A 187 7.17 24.60 -4.35
CA PHE A 187 8.42 23.86 -4.13
C PHE A 187 9.56 24.40 -5.01
N PRO A 188 10.30 25.44 -4.57
CA PRO A 188 11.30 26.11 -5.40
C PRO A 188 12.59 25.30 -5.66
N GLY A 189 12.87 24.22 -4.92
CA GLY A 189 14.18 23.54 -4.95
C GLY A 189 14.16 22.01 -4.92
N ASN A 190 13.11 21.36 -5.40
CA ASN A 190 12.99 19.89 -5.32
C ASN A 190 12.06 19.34 -6.42
N LYS A 191 12.43 19.59 -7.68
CA LYS A 191 11.56 19.30 -8.83
C LYS A 191 12.15 18.16 -9.64
N SER A 192 11.43 17.05 -9.71
CA SER A 192 11.82 15.92 -10.54
C SER A 192 11.53 16.21 -12.02
N VAL A 193 12.13 15.43 -12.91
CA VAL A 193 11.86 15.49 -14.36
C VAL A 193 10.37 15.25 -14.63
N VAL A 194 9.75 14.29 -13.92
CA VAL A 194 8.33 13.99 -14.05
C VAL A 194 7.47 15.17 -13.61
N PHE A 195 7.78 15.82 -12.47
CA PHE A 195 7.03 17.00 -12.03
C PHE A 195 7.07 18.14 -13.07
N GLU A 196 8.25 18.42 -13.63
CA GLU A 196 8.39 19.46 -14.64
C GLU A 196 7.57 19.12 -15.89
N TYR A 197 7.62 17.87 -16.33
CA TYR A 197 6.82 17.36 -17.44
C TYR A 197 5.31 17.50 -17.17
N VAL A 198 4.83 17.08 -15.99
CA VAL A 198 3.42 17.23 -15.59
C VAL A 198 3.02 18.70 -15.66
N ALA A 199 3.80 19.61 -15.08
CA ALA A 199 3.46 21.03 -15.06
C ALA A 199 3.43 21.68 -16.46
N GLU A 200 4.19 21.15 -17.41
CA GLU A 200 4.25 21.61 -18.80
C GLU A 200 3.11 21.01 -19.65
N HIS A 201 2.82 19.72 -19.49
CA HIS A 201 1.93 18.96 -20.38
C HIS A 201 0.54 18.64 -19.80
N TRP A 202 0.21 19.06 -18.56
CA TRP A 202 -1.08 18.73 -17.91
C TRP A 202 -2.34 19.09 -18.72
N ALA A 203 -2.25 20.09 -19.60
CA ALA A 203 -3.37 20.54 -20.42
C ALA A 203 -3.54 19.72 -21.71
N GLU A 204 -2.57 18.88 -22.08
CA GLU A 204 -2.59 18.06 -23.29
C GLU A 204 -3.47 16.81 -23.12
N ASP A 205 -4.25 16.49 -24.15
CA ASP A 205 -5.12 15.31 -24.14
C ASP A 205 -4.36 13.98 -24.15
N SER A 206 -3.23 13.94 -24.86
CA SER A 206 -2.30 12.80 -24.87
C SER A 206 -1.75 12.52 -23.48
N PHE A 207 -1.33 13.55 -22.74
CA PHE A 207 -0.83 13.38 -21.39
C PHE A 207 -1.94 13.08 -20.37
N PHE A 208 -3.15 13.64 -20.55
CA PHE A 208 -4.31 13.26 -19.77
C PHE A 208 -4.61 11.76 -19.89
N GLY A 209 -4.64 11.22 -21.12
CA GLY A 209 -4.85 9.79 -21.36
C GLY A 209 -3.68 8.91 -20.92
N TYR A 210 -2.44 9.37 -21.10
CA TYR A 210 -1.22 8.68 -20.64
C TYR A 210 -1.28 8.34 -19.13
N GLN A 211 -1.85 9.22 -18.32
CA GLN A 211 -1.93 9.04 -16.87
C GLN A 211 -2.82 7.85 -16.44
N TYR A 212 -3.77 7.41 -17.27
CA TYR A 212 -4.53 6.19 -17.01
C TYR A 212 -3.71 4.91 -17.18
N LEU A 213 -2.60 4.98 -17.91
CA LEU A 213 -1.72 3.84 -18.15
C LEU A 213 -0.49 3.88 -17.23
N ASN A 214 0.07 5.06 -17.04
CA ASN A 214 1.41 5.23 -16.47
C ASN A 214 1.47 6.32 -15.39
N GLY A 215 0.31 6.82 -14.95
CA GLY A 215 0.20 7.72 -13.81
C GLY A 215 0.17 6.97 -12.47
N ILE A 216 -0.36 7.64 -11.45
CA ILE A 216 -0.43 7.11 -10.07
C ILE A 216 -1.69 6.28 -9.78
N ASN A 217 -2.68 6.30 -10.67
CA ASN A 217 -3.89 5.49 -10.57
C ASN A 217 -4.15 4.61 -11.81
N PRO A 218 -3.20 3.77 -12.23
CA PRO A 218 -3.30 3.05 -13.50
C PRO A 218 -4.22 1.82 -13.44
N GLY A 219 -5.09 1.69 -12.43
CA GLY A 219 -5.95 0.51 -12.24
C GLY A 219 -7.40 0.68 -12.69
N LEU A 220 -7.85 1.91 -12.95
CA LEU A 220 -9.28 2.23 -13.11
C LEU A 220 -9.82 2.01 -14.53
N LEU A 221 -8.98 2.16 -15.56
CA LEU A 221 -9.40 2.14 -16.96
C LEU A 221 -9.89 0.75 -17.38
N CYS A 222 -11.06 0.72 -18.02
CA CYS A 222 -11.65 -0.49 -18.61
C CYS A 222 -11.96 -0.29 -20.10
N ARG A 223 -11.81 -1.34 -20.90
CA ARG A 223 -12.27 -1.36 -22.29
C ARG A 223 -13.80 -1.30 -22.32
N CYS A 224 -14.33 -0.41 -23.14
CA CYS A 224 -15.75 -0.20 -23.30
C CYS A 224 -16.24 -1.05 -24.48
N THR A 225 -17.15 -2.00 -24.21
CA THR A 225 -17.80 -2.81 -25.26
C THR A 225 -19.14 -2.24 -25.70
N ARG A 226 -19.74 -1.38 -24.87
CA ARG A 226 -20.99 -0.67 -25.14
C ARG A 226 -21.00 0.62 -24.32
N ILE A 227 -21.41 1.72 -24.95
CA ILE A 227 -21.64 2.99 -24.26
C ILE A 227 -22.77 2.83 -23.23
N PRO A 228 -22.55 3.16 -21.94
CA PRO A 228 -23.59 3.09 -20.93
C PRO A 228 -24.77 4.03 -21.26
N ASP A 229 -26.01 3.59 -20.99
CA ASP A 229 -27.22 4.39 -21.29
C ASP A 229 -27.24 5.73 -20.52
N LYS A 230 -26.57 5.79 -19.37
CA LYS A 230 -26.36 6.99 -18.56
C LYS A 230 -25.35 7.99 -19.16
N PHE A 231 -24.69 7.62 -20.25
CA PHE A 231 -23.69 8.44 -20.93
C PHE A 231 -24.03 8.53 -22.43
N PRO A 232 -25.02 9.35 -22.83
CA PRO A 232 -25.59 9.35 -24.18
C PRO A 232 -24.68 10.02 -25.22
N VAL A 233 -23.44 9.54 -25.35
CA VAL A 233 -22.49 9.92 -26.40
C VAL A 233 -22.98 9.34 -27.73
N THR A 234 -23.10 10.19 -28.74
CA THR A 234 -23.48 9.79 -30.09
C THR A 234 -22.27 9.72 -31.01
N ASP A 235 -22.43 9.05 -32.15
CA ASP A 235 -21.40 8.99 -33.20
C ASP A 235 -21.01 10.40 -33.67
N ASP A 236 -21.99 11.26 -33.97
CA ASP A 236 -21.76 12.64 -34.43
C ASP A 236 -20.91 13.46 -33.46
N MET A 237 -21.06 13.22 -32.15
CA MET A 237 -20.30 13.95 -31.12
C MET A 237 -18.81 13.63 -31.16
N VAL A 238 -18.45 12.38 -31.47
CA VAL A 238 -17.06 11.90 -31.37
C VAL A 238 -16.41 11.62 -32.71
N ALA A 239 -17.16 11.58 -33.80
CA ALA A 239 -16.65 11.35 -35.16
C ALA A 239 -15.40 12.18 -35.51
N PRO A 240 -15.29 13.48 -35.13
CA PRO A 240 -14.07 14.26 -35.40
C PRO A 240 -12.79 13.72 -34.73
N PHE A 241 -12.92 12.88 -33.70
CA PHE A 241 -11.81 12.41 -32.86
C PHE A 241 -11.45 10.93 -33.09
N LEU A 242 -12.25 10.18 -33.86
CA LEU A 242 -12.02 8.74 -34.11
C LEU A 242 -11.09 8.47 -35.31
N GLY A 243 -10.90 9.47 -36.18
CA GLY A 243 -10.17 9.35 -37.43
C GLY A 243 -11.06 9.01 -38.64
N GLU A 244 -10.51 9.15 -39.84
CA GLU A 244 -11.27 8.94 -41.08
C GLU A 244 -11.64 7.46 -41.32
N GLY A 245 -12.84 7.24 -41.87
CA GLY A 245 -13.30 5.92 -42.32
C GLY A 245 -13.72 4.97 -41.18
N THR A 246 -14.10 5.51 -40.02
CA THR A 246 -14.63 4.74 -38.90
C THR A 246 -15.82 5.45 -38.26
N CYS A 247 -16.45 4.80 -37.30
CA CYS A 247 -17.53 5.33 -36.45
C CYS A 247 -17.39 4.76 -35.03
N LEU A 248 -18.11 5.32 -34.08
CA LEU A 248 -18.06 4.92 -32.66
C LEU A 248 -18.36 3.43 -32.49
N GLN A 249 -19.37 2.92 -33.21
CA GLN A 249 -19.73 1.51 -33.17
C GLN A 249 -18.59 0.61 -33.69
N ALA A 250 -17.94 0.99 -34.79
CA ALA A 250 -16.81 0.24 -35.32
C ALA A 250 -15.58 0.28 -34.40
N GLU A 251 -15.32 1.40 -33.72
CA GLU A 251 -14.22 1.50 -32.76
C GLU A 251 -14.50 0.73 -31.45
N LEU A 252 -15.77 0.63 -31.01
CA LEU A 252 -16.18 -0.27 -29.92
C LEU A 252 -15.94 -1.74 -30.30
N GLU A 253 -16.33 -2.16 -31.51
CA GLU A 253 -16.14 -3.52 -32.01
C GLU A 253 -14.66 -3.90 -32.18
N LYS A 254 -13.81 -2.94 -32.58
CA LYS A 254 -12.35 -3.11 -32.63
C LYS A 254 -11.71 -3.15 -31.24
N GLY A 255 -12.42 -2.73 -30.19
CA GLY A 255 -11.89 -2.65 -28.84
C GLY A 255 -10.97 -1.45 -28.59
N ASN A 256 -11.15 -0.36 -29.33
CA ASN A 256 -10.33 0.86 -29.23
C ASN A 256 -10.93 1.92 -28.30
N ILE A 257 -12.13 1.69 -27.75
CA ILE A 257 -12.80 2.61 -26.84
C ILE A 257 -12.66 2.13 -25.40
N TYR A 258 -12.37 3.05 -24.50
CA TYR A 258 -12.15 2.81 -23.08
C TYR A 258 -12.99 3.78 -22.24
N LEU A 259 -13.34 3.37 -21.03
CA LEU A 259 -14.17 4.13 -20.12
C LEU A 259 -13.51 4.20 -18.73
N ALA A 260 -13.46 5.42 -18.19
CA ALA A 260 -13.23 5.67 -16.77
C ALA A 260 -14.55 6.15 -16.14
N ASP A 261 -15.12 5.34 -15.24
CA ASP A 261 -16.41 5.59 -14.58
C ASP A 261 -16.21 5.80 -13.07
N TYR A 262 -16.51 7.01 -12.60
CA TYR A 262 -16.34 7.41 -11.20
C TYR A 262 -17.64 7.30 -10.38
N ARG A 263 -18.58 6.43 -10.80
CA ARG A 263 -19.86 6.17 -10.11
C ARG A 263 -19.76 5.96 -8.61
N ILE A 264 -18.63 5.44 -8.13
CA ILE A 264 -18.42 5.14 -6.71
C ILE A 264 -18.55 6.39 -5.82
N LEU A 265 -18.28 7.56 -6.40
CA LEU A 265 -18.37 8.85 -5.70
C LEU A 265 -19.77 9.48 -5.78
N GLU A 266 -20.70 8.90 -6.54
CA GLU A 266 -22.02 9.48 -6.78
C GLU A 266 -22.81 9.73 -5.48
N GLY A 267 -23.38 10.93 -5.36
CA GLY A 267 -24.23 11.29 -4.24
C GLY A 267 -23.50 11.51 -2.91
N ILE A 268 -22.17 11.42 -2.86
CA ILE A 268 -21.42 11.76 -1.65
C ILE A 268 -21.43 13.29 -1.46
N PRO A 269 -21.90 13.80 -0.30
CA PRO A 269 -22.00 15.23 -0.07
C PRO A 269 -20.63 15.87 0.10
N ALA A 270 -20.45 17.05 -0.49
CA ALA A 270 -19.29 17.89 -0.24
C ALA A 270 -19.45 18.71 1.05
N VAL A 271 -18.33 19.11 1.65
CA VAL A 271 -18.27 19.87 2.90
C VAL A 271 -17.96 21.35 2.68
N GLU A 272 -18.01 22.13 3.76
CA GLU A 272 -17.46 23.48 3.77
C GLU A 272 -15.97 23.44 4.17
N LEU A 273 -15.14 24.11 3.39
CA LEU A 273 -13.73 24.34 3.74
C LEU A 273 -13.46 25.83 3.82
N ASN A 274 -12.75 26.25 4.88
CA ASN A 274 -12.31 27.64 5.08
C ASN A 274 -13.43 28.71 5.11
N GLY A 275 -14.71 28.33 5.26
CA GLY A 275 -15.86 29.24 5.17
C GLY A 275 -16.54 29.26 3.80
N GLN A 276 -16.17 28.34 2.89
CA GLN A 276 -16.72 28.26 1.54
C GLN A 276 -17.20 26.84 1.25
N LYS A 277 -18.42 26.72 0.71
CA LYS A 277 -18.99 25.46 0.23
C LYS A 277 -18.09 24.87 -0.86
N GLN A 278 -17.74 23.60 -0.72
CA GLN A 278 -17.05 22.85 -1.77
C GLN A 278 -18.05 22.07 -2.62
N TYR A 279 -17.57 21.57 -3.75
CA TYR A 279 -18.37 20.86 -4.74
C TYR A 279 -17.68 19.57 -5.16
N HIS A 280 -18.50 18.63 -5.61
CA HIS A 280 -18.08 17.30 -6.00
C HIS A 280 -18.84 16.88 -7.26
N CYS A 281 -18.25 15.97 -8.04
CA CYS A 281 -18.87 15.37 -9.20
C CYS A 281 -18.36 13.93 -9.39
N ALA A 282 -19.16 13.09 -10.03
CA ALA A 282 -18.85 11.68 -10.32
C ALA A 282 -18.86 11.48 -11.85
N PRO A 283 -17.75 11.82 -12.54
CA PRO A 283 -17.75 11.90 -13.99
C PRO A 283 -17.74 10.53 -14.69
N LEU A 284 -18.00 10.56 -15.99
CA LEU A 284 -17.73 9.50 -16.96
C LEU A 284 -16.80 10.08 -18.02
N CYS A 285 -15.68 9.41 -18.31
CA CYS A 285 -14.73 9.83 -19.33
C CYS A 285 -14.53 8.72 -20.35
N LEU A 286 -14.88 9.01 -21.61
CA LEU A 286 -14.68 8.13 -22.74
C LEU A 286 -13.34 8.44 -23.40
N LEU A 287 -12.53 7.42 -23.64
CA LEU A 287 -11.23 7.55 -24.28
C LEU A 287 -11.15 6.65 -25.52
N HIS A 288 -10.40 7.10 -26.53
CA HIS A 288 -10.11 6.35 -27.75
C HIS A 288 -8.62 6.11 -27.87
N PHE A 289 -8.24 4.87 -28.17
CA PHE A 289 -6.87 4.51 -28.53
C PHE A 289 -6.72 4.55 -30.05
N GLY A 290 -6.18 5.67 -30.55
CA GLY A 290 -6.07 5.95 -31.98
C GLY A 290 -4.84 5.33 -32.65
N ARG A 291 -4.75 5.45 -33.98
CA ARG A 291 -3.63 4.92 -34.78
C ARG A 291 -2.28 5.56 -34.45
N GLU A 292 -2.29 6.75 -33.87
CA GLU A 292 -1.07 7.47 -33.44
C GLU A 292 -0.45 6.87 -32.17
N GLY A 293 -1.06 5.83 -31.58
CA GLY A 293 -0.51 5.12 -30.42
C GLY A 293 -0.76 5.84 -29.09
N ASN A 294 -1.66 6.82 -29.06
CA ASN A 294 -2.05 7.55 -27.86
C ASN A 294 -3.48 7.20 -27.44
N LEU A 295 -3.69 7.12 -26.13
CA LEU A 295 -5.02 7.09 -25.53
C LEU A 295 -5.48 8.54 -25.35
N LEU A 296 -6.59 8.93 -25.97
CA LEU A 296 -7.09 10.31 -25.98
C LEU A 296 -8.51 10.40 -25.40
N PRO A 297 -8.80 11.34 -24.49
CA PRO A 297 -10.16 11.63 -24.07
C PRO A 297 -10.98 12.22 -25.24
N ILE A 298 -12.17 11.67 -25.47
CA ILE A 298 -13.07 12.09 -26.57
C ILE A 298 -14.43 12.60 -26.09
N ALA A 299 -14.85 12.25 -24.86
CA ALA A 299 -16.06 12.78 -24.25
C ALA A 299 -15.98 12.73 -22.71
N ILE A 300 -16.52 13.75 -22.04
CA ILE A 300 -16.62 13.81 -20.57
C ILE A 300 -18.03 14.26 -20.16
N GLN A 301 -18.70 13.49 -19.31
CA GLN A 301 -19.91 13.91 -18.60
C GLN A 301 -19.59 14.04 -17.11
N LEU A 302 -19.97 15.15 -16.47
CA LEU A 302 -19.59 15.43 -15.07
C LEU A 302 -20.55 14.85 -14.02
N SER A 303 -21.60 14.14 -14.45
CA SER A 303 -22.58 13.48 -13.59
C SER A 303 -22.85 12.07 -14.08
N GLN A 304 -23.32 11.21 -13.19
CA GLN A 304 -23.86 9.89 -13.53
C GLN A 304 -25.28 9.97 -14.10
N THR A 305 -25.97 11.10 -13.92
CA THR A 305 -27.32 11.33 -14.48
C THR A 305 -27.24 12.33 -15.63
N PRO A 306 -27.60 11.96 -16.87
CA PRO A 306 -27.60 12.86 -18.01
C PRO A 306 -28.76 13.87 -17.93
N GLY A 307 -28.62 15.02 -18.59
CA GLY A 307 -29.67 16.04 -18.63
C GLY A 307 -29.23 17.34 -19.29
N PRO A 308 -30.14 18.30 -19.50
CA PRO A 308 -29.84 19.59 -20.14
C PRO A 308 -28.80 20.41 -19.37
N ASP A 309 -28.79 20.29 -18.03
CA ASP A 309 -27.82 20.96 -17.13
C ASP A 309 -26.56 20.09 -16.88
N CYS A 310 -26.40 19.00 -17.62
CA CYS A 310 -25.22 18.14 -17.59
C CYS A 310 -24.72 17.87 -19.02
N PRO A 311 -24.13 18.90 -19.68
CA PRO A 311 -23.61 18.74 -21.03
C PRO A 311 -22.47 17.70 -21.06
N ILE A 312 -22.38 16.99 -22.18
CA ILE A 312 -21.21 16.17 -22.50
C ILE A 312 -20.17 17.10 -23.15
N PHE A 313 -19.03 17.25 -22.49
CA PHE A 313 -17.90 18.03 -22.96
C PHE A 313 -17.08 17.23 -23.97
N LEU A 314 -16.60 17.90 -25.00
CA LEU A 314 -15.83 17.34 -26.11
C LEU A 314 -14.53 18.14 -26.31
N PRO A 315 -13.48 17.55 -26.89
CA PRO A 315 -12.25 18.28 -27.24
C PRO A 315 -12.47 19.50 -28.16
N SER A 316 -13.59 19.54 -28.89
CA SER A 316 -13.97 20.68 -29.77
C SER A 316 -14.63 21.84 -29.04
N ASP A 317 -14.95 21.70 -27.75
CA ASP A 317 -15.51 22.79 -26.96
C ASP A 317 -14.45 23.89 -26.71
N SER A 318 -14.85 25.00 -26.08
CA SER A 318 -13.89 26.06 -25.76
C SER A 318 -12.75 25.54 -24.89
N GLU A 319 -11.54 26.09 -25.08
CA GLU A 319 -10.31 25.68 -24.38
C GLU A 319 -10.55 25.49 -22.86
N TRP A 320 -11.21 26.47 -22.23
CA TRP A 320 -11.43 26.46 -20.79
C TRP A 320 -12.56 25.52 -20.34
N ASP A 321 -13.60 25.29 -21.15
CA ASP A 321 -14.62 24.30 -20.81
C ASP A 321 -14.04 22.90 -20.82
N TRP A 322 -13.29 22.56 -21.88
CA TRP A 322 -12.65 21.25 -22.01
C TRP A 322 -11.61 21.03 -20.91
N LEU A 323 -10.77 22.02 -20.65
CA LEU A 323 -9.75 21.93 -19.61
C LEU A 323 -10.37 21.79 -18.21
N LEU A 324 -11.45 22.52 -17.91
CA LEU A 324 -12.14 22.38 -16.63
C LEU A 324 -12.87 21.04 -16.50
N ALA A 325 -13.48 20.52 -17.57
CA ALA A 325 -14.07 19.18 -17.58
C ALA A 325 -13.02 18.10 -17.28
N LYS A 326 -11.84 18.16 -17.91
CA LYS A 326 -10.69 17.28 -17.59
C LYS A 326 -10.22 17.44 -16.15
N THR A 327 -10.18 18.67 -15.64
CA THR A 327 -9.77 18.95 -14.25
C THR A 327 -10.75 18.33 -13.25
N TRP A 328 -12.06 18.32 -13.54
CA TRP A 328 -13.04 17.61 -12.74
C TRP A 328 -12.86 16.09 -12.77
N VAL A 329 -12.43 15.52 -13.90
CA VAL A 329 -12.03 14.11 -13.94
C VAL A 329 -10.79 13.85 -13.09
N ARG A 330 -9.78 14.73 -13.15
CA ARG A 330 -8.59 14.64 -12.28
C ARG A 330 -8.92 14.84 -10.80
N TYR A 331 -9.94 15.64 -10.48
CA TYR A 331 -10.50 15.75 -9.13
C TYR A 331 -11.11 14.41 -8.68
N ALA A 332 -11.90 13.74 -9.52
CA ALA A 332 -12.48 12.44 -9.18
C ALA A 332 -11.38 11.36 -9.01
N GLU A 333 -10.36 11.39 -9.87
CA GLU A 333 -9.16 10.56 -9.74
C GLU A 333 -8.47 10.73 -8.39
N PHE A 334 -8.42 11.94 -7.82
CA PHE A 334 -7.85 12.15 -6.49
C PHE A 334 -8.50 11.27 -5.43
N TYR A 335 -9.83 11.15 -5.45
CA TYR A 335 -10.55 10.35 -4.45
C TYR A 335 -10.44 8.85 -4.70
N CYS A 336 -10.52 8.43 -5.96
CA CYS A 336 -10.33 7.03 -6.32
C CYS A 336 -8.89 6.56 -6.05
N HIS A 337 -7.90 7.40 -6.32
CA HIS A 337 -6.52 7.12 -6.00
C HIS A 337 -6.26 7.10 -4.49
N GLU A 338 -6.41 8.24 -3.79
CA GLU A 338 -5.98 8.36 -2.40
C GLU A 338 -6.84 7.52 -1.46
N GLY A 339 -8.16 7.48 -1.69
CA GLY A 339 -9.09 6.72 -0.86
C GLY A 339 -9.05 5.23 -1.17
N ILE A 340 -9.13 4.87 -2.45
CA ILE A 340 -9.36 3.47 -2.84
C ILE A 340 -8.04 2.79 -3.16
N SER A 341 -7.39 3.16 -4.27
CA SER A 341 -6.22 2.41 -4.75
C SER A 341 -4.98 2.53 -3.88
N HIS A 342 -4.86 3.59 -3.09
CA HIS A 342 -3.79 3.81 -2.12
C HIS A 342 -4.21 3.36 -0.72
N LEU A 343 -5.08 4.10 -0.03
CA LEU A 343 -5.36 3.83 1.37
C LEU A 343 -6.08 2.49 1.60
N LEU A 344 -7.18 2.21 0.90
CA LEU A 344 -7.92 0.96 1.09
C LEU A 344 -7.16 -0.27 0.53
N GLU A 345 -6.87 -0.26 -0.76
CA GLU A 345 -6.37 -1.43 -1.49
C GLU A 345 -4.94 -1.83 -1.09
N THR A 346 -4.14 -0.91 -0.53
CA THR A 346 -2.79 -1.24 -0.04
C THR A 346 -2.72 -1.16 1.47
N HIS A 347 -2.76 0.03 2.06
CA HIS A 347 -2.45 0.21 3.48
C HIS A 347 -3.34 -0.65 4.38
N LEU A 348 -4.66 -0.57 4.22
CA LEU A 348 -5.59 -1.15 5.18
C LEU A 348 -5.75 -2.65 4.99
N ILE A 349 -5.76 -3.13 3.74
CA ILE A 349 -5.71 -4.57 3.45
C ILE A 349 -4.39 -5.18 3.96
N ALA A 350 -3.24 -4.51 3.74
CA ALA A 350 -1.95 -4.98 4.24
C ALA A 350 -1.87 -4.99 5.78
N GLU A 351 -2.48 -4.01 6.46
CA GLU A 351 -2.57 -4.02 7.92
C GLU A 351 -3.41 -5.18 8.42
N ALA A 352 -4.51 -5.53 7.74
CA ALA A 352 -5.28 -6.72 8.07
C ALA A 352 -4.48 -8.02 7.88
N PHE A 353 -3.74 -8.14 6.76
CA PHE A 353 -2.84 -9.28 6.53
C PHE A 353 -1.79 -9.40 7.65
N CYS A 354 -1.18 -8.27 8.02
CA CYS A 354 -0.21 -8.20 9.10
C CYS A 354 -0.80 -8.62 10.45
N LEU A 355 -1.95 -8.04 10.83
CA LEU A 355 -2.56 -8.28 12.13
C LEU A 355 -3.03 -9.73 12.26
N ALA A 356 -3.65 -10.30 11.23
CA ALA A 356 -4.04 -11.71 11.20
C ALA A 356 -2.80 -12.62 11.25
N MET A 357 -1.73 -12.30 10.51
CA MET A 357 -0.48 -13.07 10.54
C MET A 357 0.13 -13.09 11.94
N LEU A 358 0.20 -11.93 12.61
CA LEU A 358 0.70 -11.85 13.98
C LEU A 358 -0.16 -12.66 14.95
N ARG A 359 -1.48 -12.70 14.77
CA ARG A 359 -2.40 -13.37 15.69
C ARG A 359 -2.55 -14.87 15.46
N GLN A 360 -2.32 -15.35 14.24
CA GLN A 360 -2.65 -16.72 13.85
C GLN A 360 -1.43 -17.56 13.46
N LEU A 361 -0.28 -16.94 13.16
CA LEU A 361 0.92 -17.66 12.76
C LEU A 361 2.04 -17.50 13.82
N PRO A 362 2.51 -18.60 14.43
CA PRO A 362 3.64 -18.56 15.36
C PRO A 362 4.95 -18.27 14.62
N MET A 363 5.97 -17.76 15.31
CA MET A 363 7.24 -17.32 14.70
C MET A 363 8.00 -18.42 13.95
N CYS A 364 7.79 -19.68 14.36
CA CYS A 364 8.37 -20.85 13.72
C CYS A 364 7.63 -21.27 12.44
N HIS A 365 6.43 -20.75 12.19
CA HIS A 365 5.63 -21.11 11.03
C HIS A 365 6.28 -20.64 9.71
N PRO A 366 6.32 -21.47 8.65
CA PRO A 366 6.90 -21.07 7.37
C PRO A 366 6.28 -19.80 6.79
N LEU A 367 4.94 -19.68 6.85
CA LEU A 367 4.24 -18.47 6.39
C LEU A 367 4.57 -17.23 7.23
N TYR A 368 4.77 -17.35 8.54
CA TYR A 368 5.23 -16.22 9.36
C TYR A 368 6.59 -15.73 8.87
N LYS A 369 7.55 -16.65 8.70
CA LYS A 369 8.91 -16.35 8.24
C LYS A 369 8.93 -15.72 6.84
N LEU A 370 8.04 -16.18 5.96
CA LEU A 370 7.87 -15.65 4.61
C LEU A 370 7.26 -14.23 4.63
N LEU A 371 6.24 -13.99 5.45
CA LEU A 371 5.44 -12.76 5.41
C LEU A 371 5.98 -11.63 6.31
N ILE A 372 6.70 -11.94 7.39
CA ILE A 372 7.17 -10.92 8.35
C ILE A 372 8.03 -9.80 7.73
N PRO A 373 8.87 -10.02 6.70
CA PRO A 373 9.59 -8.91 6.05
C PRO A 373 8.65 -7.96 5.29
N HIS A 374 7.49 -8.47 4.85
CA HIS A 374 6.50 -7.74 4.06
C HIS A 374 5.46 -6.99 4.89
N THR A 375 5.52 -7.09 6.22
CA THR A 375 4.60 -6.41 7.13
C THR A 375 5.30 -5.40 8.05
N ARG A 376 6.62 -5.22 7.87
CA ARG A 376 7.43 -4.30 8.66
C ARG A 376 6.83 -2.90 8.58
N TYR A 377 6.58 -2.31 9.74
CA TYR A 377 6.13 -0.92 9.89
C TYR A 377 4.72 -0.57 9.40
N THR A 378 4.00 -1.48 8.74
CA THR A 378 2.65 -1.25 8.21
C THR A 378 1.67 -0.75 9.27
N ILE A 379 1.63 -1.41 10.44
CA ILE A 379 0.76 -0.98 11.54
C ILE A 379 1.13 0.43 12.06
N GLN A 380 2.42 0.75 12.13
CA GLN A 380 2.88 2.05 12.60
C GLN A 380 2.52 3.16 11.61
N ILE A 381 2.77 2.97 10.31
CA ILE A 381 2.41 4.00 9.32
C ILE A 381 0.91 4.21 9.25
N ASN A 382 0.12 3.14 9.27
CA ASN A 382 -1.34 3.29 9.26
C ASN A 382 -1.86 3.97 10.52
N SER A 383 -1.21 3.75 11.67
CA SER A 383 -1.53 4.48 12.91
C SER A 383 -1.19 5.97 12.79
N ILE A 384 -0.11 6.34 12.09
CA ILE A 384 0.20 7.74 11.78
C ILE A 384 -0.83 8.30 10.79
N GLY A 385 -1.16 7.56 9.73
CA GLY A 385 -2.18 7.91 8.74
C GLY A 385 -3.52 8.20 9.41
N ARG A 386 -3.99 7.34 10.32
CA ARG A 386 -5.20 7.61 11.12
C ARG A 386 -5.10 8.92 11.91
N ALA A 387 -3.94 9.22 12.50
CA ALA A 387 -3.74 10.41 13.32
C ALA A 387 -3.52 11.72 12.53
N VAL A 388 -3.19 11.66 11.23
CA VAL A 388 -2.86 12.83 10.40
C VAL A 388 -3.89 13.05 9.28
N LEU A 389 -4.41 11.97 8.70
CA LEU A 389 -5.32 11.97 7.56
C LEU A 389 -6.78 11.81 8.00
N LEU A 390 -7.08 10.81 8.82
CA LEU A 390 -8.45 10.36 9.12
C LEU A 390 -9.01 10.85 10.47
N ASN A 391 -8.24 11.58 11.28
CA ASN A 391 -8.73 12.11 12.54
C ASN A 391 -9.60 13.35 12.35
N GLU A 392 -10.40 13.68 13.36
CA GLU A 392 -11.07 14.96 13.44
C GLU A 392 -10.03 16.10 13.37
N GLY A 393 -10.18 17.00 12.40
CA GLY A 393 -9.21 18.06 12.14
C GLY A 393 -7.93 17.61 11.40
N GLY A 394 -7.89 16.39 10.89
CA GLY A 394 -6.85 15.87 9.99
C GLY A 394 -6.92 16.44 8.58
N LEU A 395 -6.12 15.87 7.67
CA LEU A 395 -6.04 16.31 6.26
C LEU A 395 -7.40 16.27 5.57
N SER A 396 -8.10 15.12 5.64
CA SER A 396 -9.40 14.93 4.96
C SER A 396 -10.42 16.00 5.37
N ALA A 397 -10.51 16.32 6.67
CA ALA A 397 -11.40 17.34 7.19
C ALA A 397 -11.00 18.78 6.83
N ARG A 398 -9.74 19.03 6.47
CA ARG A 398 -9.19 20.40 6.30
C ARG A 398 -8.94 20.80 4.85
N SER A 399 -8.82 19.84 3.93
CA SER A 399 -8.42 20.16 2.55
C SER A 399 -9.03 19.27 1.46
N MET A 400 -10.02 18.43 1.78
CA MET A 400 -10.74 17.61 0.80
C MET A 400 -12.22 18.03 0.73
N SER A 401 -12.75 18.21 -0.48
CA SER A 401 -14.17 18.50 -0.73
C SER A 401 -15.13 17.50 -0.10
N LEU A 402 -14.80 16.21 -0.01
CA LEU A 402 -15.68 15.21 0.63
C LEU A 402 -15.57 15.16 2.16
N GLY A 403 -14.60 15.88 2.74
CA GLY A 403 -14.30 15.81 4.16
C GLY A 403 -13.93 14.40 4.62
N LEU A 404 -13.92 14.17 5.94
CA LEU A 404 -13.65 12.85 6.51
C LEU A 404 -14.76 11.84 6.19
N ALA A 405 -16.03 12.24 6.36
CA ALA A 405 -17.16 11.34 6.22
C ALA A 405 -17.33 10.84 4.77
N GLY A 406 -17.27 11.73 3.79
CA GLY A 406 -17.40 11.34 2.38
C GLY A 406 -16.18 10.57 1.86
N PHE A 407 -14.98 10.90 2.33
CA PHE A 407 -13.78 10.11 2.03
C PHE A 407 -13.89 8.68 2.59
N ALA A 408 -14.37 8.54 3.83
CA ALA A 408 -14.65 7.24 4.42
C ALA A 408 -15.76 6.48 3.67
N GLU A 409 -16.84 7.15 3.27
CA GLU A 409 -17.93 6.54 2.51
C GLU A 409 -17.45 5.96 1.17
N ALA A 410 -16.61 6.68 0.43
CA ALA A 410 -16.02 6.18 -0.81
C ALA A 410 -15.25 4.87 -0.59
N MET A 411 -14.46 4.78 0.48
CA MET A 411 -13.74 3.55 0.82
C MET A 411 -14.68 2.42 1.28
N VAL A 412 -15.73 2.73 2.04
CA VAL A 412 -16.73 1.72 2.46
C VAL A 412 -17.45 1.14 1.24
N ARG A 413 -17.83 1.97 0.28
CA ARG A 413 -18.41 1.54 -1.00
C ARG A 413 -17.42 0.67 -1.78
N ALA A 414 -16.16 1.09 -1.88
CA ALA A 414 -15.13 0.32 -2.59
C ALA A 414 -14.91 -1.06 -1.95
N LEU A 415 -14.84 -1.12 -0.62
CA LEU A 415 -14.75 -2.38 0.11
C LEU A 415 -15.98 -3.27 -0.15
N SER A 416 -17.17 -2.70 -0.34
CA SER A 416 -18.38 -3.45 -0.69
C SER A 416 -18.35 -4.06 -2.09
N GLU A 417 -17.59 -3.45 -3.00
CA GLU A 417 -17.40 -3.92 -4.38
C GLU A 417 -16.11 -4.72 -4.59
N ILE A 418 -15.25 -4.87 -3.57
CA ILE A 418 -13.99 -5.63 -3.69
C ILE A 418 -14.28 -7.08 -4.05
N ASN A 419 -13.44 -7.65 -4.91
CA ASN A 419 -13.51 -9.05 -5.28
C ASN A 419 -12.11 -9.68 -5.27
N TYR A 420 -11.95 -10.85 -4.65
CA TYR A 420 -10.68 -11.56 -4.53
C TYR A 420 -10.05 -11.90 -5.90
N ASP A 421 -10.88 -12.18 -6.91
CA ASP A 421 -10.37 -12.45 -8.27
C ASP A 421 -9.78 -11.21 -8.93
N ASN A 422 -10.18 -10.01 -8.50
CA ASN A 422 -9.59 -8.77 -8.99
C ASN A 422 -8.21 -8.50 -8.38
N LEU A 423 -7.85 -9.18 -7.29
CA LEU A 423 -6.53 -9.05 -6.66
C LEU A 423 -5.47 -9.94 -7.32
N TYR A 424 -5.89 -10.92 -8.13
CA TYR A 424 -4.97 -11.71 -8.95
C TYR A 424 -4.58 -10.92 -10.20
N LEU A 425 -3.39 -10.31 -10.14
CA LEU A 425 -2.93 -9.35 -11.14
C LEU A 425 -2.93 -9.88 -12.58
N PRO A 426 -2.53 -11.15 -12.89
CA PRO A 426 -2.56 -11.64 -14.25
C PRO A 426 -3.95 -11.56 -14.90
N ASP A 427 -5.01 -11.79 -14.11
CA ASP A 427 -6.39 -11.75 -14.60
C ASP A 427 -6.95 -10.32 -14.66
N ASP A 428 -6.43 -9.38 -13.85
CA ASP A 428 -6.90 -7.99 -13.80
C ASP A 428 -6.86 -7.32 -15.18
N PHE A 429 -5.73 -7.38 -15.87
CA PHE A 429 -5.57 -6.72 -17.18
C PHE A 429 -6.48 -7.33 -18.25
N VAL A 430 -6.73 -8.64 -18.19
CA VAL A 430 -7.64 -9.34 -19.10
C VAL A 430 -9.08 -8.95 -18.82
N ARG A 431 -9.47 -8.93 -17.55
CA ARG A 431 -10.82 -8.59 -17.09
C ARG A 431 -11.20 -7.15 -17.44
N ARG A 432 -10.25 -6.22 -17.29
CA ARG A 432 -10.40 -4.82 -17.71
C ARG A 432 -10.30 -4.65 -19.23
N GLY A 433 -9.85 -5.67 -19.97
CA GLY A 433 -9.72 -5.63 -21.43
C GLY A 433 -8.57 -4.75 -21.93
N VAL A 434 -7.52 -4.60 -21.12
CA VAL A 434 -6.36 -3.71 -21.38
C VAL A 434 -5.04 -4.49 -21.51
N GLN A 435 -5.09 -5.83 -21.58
CA GLN A 435 -3.93 -6.70 -21.67
C GLN A 435 -3.09 -6.47 -22.94
N ASP A 436 -3.72 -6.00 -24.02
CA ASP A 436 -3.07 -5.77 -25.31
C ASP A 436 -2.77 -4.29 -25.59
N LEU A 437 -3.11 -3.38 -24.67
CA LEU A 437 -2.96 -1.94 -24.87
C LEU A 437 -1.45 -1.55 -24.91
N PRO A 438 -0.94 -0.98 -26.02
CA PRO A 438 0.47 -0.60 -26.11
C PRO A 438 0.86 0.53 -25.14
N GLY A 439 2.13 0.60 -24.76
CA GLY A 439 2.66 1.69 -23.94
C GLY A 439 2.17 1.70 -22.48
N TYR A 440 1.67 0.57 -21.99
CA TYR A 440 1.15 0.40 -20.63
C TYR A 440 2.23 -0.17 -19.71
N TYR A 441 3.19 0.68 -19.31
CA TYR A 441 4.37 0.28 -18.54
C TYR A 441 4.04 -0.24 -17.15
N TYR A 442 2.98 0.28 -16.50
CA TYR A 442 2.47 -0.31 -15.25
C TYR A 442 2.12 -1.79 -15.44
N ARG A 443 1.45 -2.17 -16.53
CA ARG A 443 1.12 -3.58 -16.81
C ARG A 443 2.38 -4.42 -16.96
N GLU A 444 3.28 -3.99 -17.84
CA GLU A 444 4.50 -4.73 -18.16
C GLU A 444 5.34 -4.99 -16.91
N ASP A 445 5.59 -3.94 -16.12
CA ASP A 445 6.41 -4.04 -14.92
C ASP A 445 5.71 -4.82 -13.80
N SER A 446 4.40 -4.61 -13.64
CA SER A 446 3.60 -5.33 -12.64
C SER A 446 3.63 -6.83 -12.90
N LEU A 447 3.43 -7.26 -14.15
CA LEU A 447 3.46 -8.68 -14.52
C LEU A 447 4.85 -9.29 -14.35
N ALA A 448 5.93 -8.53 -14.65
CA ALA A 448 7.29 -9.01 -14.46
C ALA A 448 7.62 -9.22 -12.97
N VAL A 449 7.25 -8.25 -12.12
CA VAL A 449 7.44 -8.37 -10.66
C VAL A 449 6.55 -9.47 -10.07
N TRP A 450 5.30 -9.59 -10.55
CA TRP A 450 4.39 -10.65 -10.15
C TRP A 450 4.96 -12.05 -10.44
N ASP A 451 5.42 -12.31 -11.67
CA ASP A 451 6.02 -13.60 -12.04
C ASP A 451 7.23 -13.93 -11.14
N ALA A 452 8.08 -12.95 -10.84
CA ALA A 452 9.22 -13.16 -9.95
C ALA A 452 8.78 -13.54 -8.52
N LEU A 453 7.75 -12.88 -7.99
CA LEU A 453 7.18 -13.17 -6.67
C LEU A 453 6.43 -14.50 -6.63
N GLU A 454 5.60 -14.80 -7.62
CA GLU A 454 4.82 -16.05 -7.69
C GLU A 454 5.73 -17.27 -7.78
N ARG A 455 6.83 -17.19 -8.54
CA ARG A 455 7.85 -18.24 -8.57
C ARG A 455 8.53 -18.42 -7.22
N TYR A 456 8.92 -17.31 -6.58
CA TYR A 456 9.52 -17.35 -5.25
C TYR A 456 8.58 -17.99 -4.22
N VAL A 457 7.31 -17.57 -4.20
CA VAL A 457 6.28 -18.14 -3.34
C VAL A 457 6.07 -19.62 -3.67
N THR A 458 5.98 -20.00 -4.94
CA THR A 458 5.84 -21.40 -5.37
C THR A 458 6.97 -22.27 -4.82
N GLU A 459 8.22 -21.84 -4.97
CA GLU A 459 9.39 -22.58 -4.47
C GLU A 459 9.35 -22.75 -2.93
N ILE A 460 8.93 -21.71 -2.19
CA ILE A 460 8.80 -21.78 -0.73
C ILE A 460 7.62 -22.67 -0.30
N ILE A 461 6.44 -22.45 -0.88
CA ILE A 461 5.22 -23.16 -0.48
C ILE A 461 5.34 -24.65 -0.80
N THR A 462 5.82 -25.03 -1.98
CA THR A 462 5.97 -26.45 -2.34
C THR A 462 7.03 -27.17 -1.51
N TYR A 463 8.00 -26.45 -0.93
CA TYR A 463 8.97 -27.02 0.00
C TYR A 463 8.34 -27.40 1.36
N TYR A 464 7.45 -26.56 1.89
CA TYR A 464 6.80 -26.80 3.20
C TYR A 464 5.46 -27.56 3.10
N TYR A 465 4.77 -27.47 1.97
CA TYR A 465 3.46 -28.08 1.72
C TYR A 465 3.56 -29.00 0.49
N PRO A 466 3.93 -30.29 0.68
CA PRO A 466 4.18 -31.20 -0.43
C PRO A 466 2.90 -31.66 -1.15
N CYS A 467 1.72 -31.47 -0.54
CA CYS A 467 0.43 -31.83 -1.12
C CYS A 467 -0.72 -31.02 -0.52
N ASP A 468 -1.88 -31.07 -1.17
CA ASP A 468 -3.10 -30.36 -0.75
C ASP A 468 -3.56 -30.73 0.67
N ALA A 469 -3.41 -32.00 1.06
CA ALA A 469 -3.74 -32.45 2.41
C ALA A 469 -2.90 -31.74 3.51
N ALA A 470 -1.67 -31.32 3.19
CA ALA A 470 -0.85 -30.54 4.13
C ALA A 470 -1.39 -29.11 4.30
N VAL A 471 -1.97 -28.53 3.24
CA VAL A 471 -2.61 -27.20 3.29
C VAL A 471 -3.93 -27.28 4.07
N GLU A 472 -4.79 -28.24 3.71
CA GLU A 472 -6.08 -28.44 4.37
C GLU A 472 -5.94 -28.80 5.86
N GLY A 473 -4.90 -29.57 6.21
CA GLY A 473 -4.61 -29.98 7.58
C GLY A 473 -3.98 -28.89 8.47
N ASP A 474 -3.57 -27.75 7.92
CA ASP A 474 -2.91 -26.67 8.66
C ASP A 474 -3.92 -25.71 9.29
N LEU A 475 -4.31 -25.99 10.54
CA LEU A 475 -5.32 -25.21 11.27
C LEU A 475 -4.90 -23.76 11.56
N GLU A 476 -3.59 -23.48 11.64
CA GLU A 476 -3.07 -22.12 11.87
C GLU A 476 -3.22 -21.29 10.59
N LEU A 477 -2.89 -21.88 9.43
CA LEU A 477 -3.18 -21.31 8.12
C LEU A 477 -4.68 -21.06 7.93
N GLN A 478 -5.53 -22.05 8.23
CA GLN A 478 -6.98 -21.87 8.08
C GLN A 478 -7.53 -20.76 8.97
N SER A 479 -7.02 -20.65 10.20
CA SER A 479 -7.40 -19.58 11.13
C SER A 479 -6.95 -18.19 10.63
N TRP A 480 -5.77 -18.11 10.02
CA TRP A 480 -5.26 -16.88 9.40
C TRP A 480 -6.17 -16.39 8.27
N VAL A 481 -6.52 -17.28 7.34
CA VAL A 481 -7.40 -16.97 6.20
C VAL A 481 -8.79 -16.57 6.67
N GLN A 482 -9.37 -17.35 7.59
CA GLN A 482 -10.69 -17.08 8.15
C GLN A 482 -10.75 -15.75 8.91
N GLU A 483 -9.69 -15.39 9.65
CA GLU A 483 -9.65 -14.12 10.38
C GLU A 483 -9.61 -12.93 9.43
N ILE A 484 -8.86 -13.00 8.32
CA ILE A 484 -8.86 -11.96 7.28
C ILE A 484 -10.27 -11.81 6.69
N PHE A 485 -10.91 -12.91 6.27
CA PHE A 485 -12.26 -12.88 5.71
C PHE A 485 -13.27 -12.24 6.70
N LYS A 486 -13.21 -12.63 7.97
CA LYS A 486 -14.15 -12.17 8.98
C LYS A 486 -13.93 -10.71 9.37
N GLU A 487 -12.70 -10.34 9.70
CA GLU A 487 -12.40 -9.05 10.35
C GLU A 487 -12.10 -7.94 9.32
N CYS A 488 -11.49 -8.28 8.17
CA CYS A 488 -11.19 -7.31 7.11
C CYS A 488 -12.33 -7.16 6.10
N LEU A 489 -12.86 -8.29 5.61
CA LEU A 489 -13.94 -8.30 4.63
C LEU A 489 -15.33 -8.32 5.28
N LEU A 490 -15.40 -8.21 6.61
CA LEU A 490 -16.63 -8.19 7.40
C LEU A 490 -17.50 -9.44 7.18
N GLY A 491 -16.87 -10.57 6.86
CA GLY A 491 -17.57 -11.81 6.51
C GLY A 491 -18.41 -11.73 5.23
N ARG A 492 -18.12 -10.77 4.34
CA ARG A 492 -18.91 -10.53 3.13
C ARG A 492 -18.59 -11.58 2.06
N GLU A 493 -19.48 -12.56 1.89
CA GLU A 493 -19.34 -13.62 0.88
C GLU A 493 -19.25 -13.08 -0.56
N SER A 494 -19.90 -11.96 -0.87
CA SER A 494 -19.82 -11.34 -2.21
C SER A 494 -18.41 -10.85 -2.58
N SER A 495 -17.50 -10.77 -1.62
CA SER A 495 -16.09 -10.45 -1.88
C SER A 495 -15.33 -11.58 -2.57
N GLY A 496 -15.85 -12.81 -2.57
CA GLY A 496 -15.17 -13.98 -3.12
C GLY A 496 -13.87 -14.36 -2.40
N PHE A 497 -13.52 -13.70 -1.29
CA PHE A 497 -12.36 -14.07 -0.50
C PHE A 497 -12.54 -15.48 0.08
N PRO A 498 -11.49 -16.32 0.07
CA PRO A 498 -11.58 -17.65 0.63
C PRO A 498 -11.77 -17.59 2.14
N THR A 499 -12.64 -18.45 2.66
CA THR A 499 -12.80 -18.73 4.10
C THR A 499 -11.81 -19.79 4.58
N CYS A 500 -11.33 -20.63 3.65
CA CYS A 500 -10.32 -21.65 3.85
C CYS A 500 -9.55 -21.86 2.55
N LEU A 501 -8.35 -22.43 2.63
CA LEU A 501 -7.55 -22.86 1.49
C LEU A 501 -7.36 -24.37 1.56
N ARG A 502 -7.64 -25.08 0.47
CA ARG A 502 -7.59 -26.54 0.42
C ARG A 502 -6.43 -27.06 -0.41
N THR A 503 -5.93 -26.26 -1.35
CA THR A 503 -4.93 -26.73 -2.31
C THR A 503 -3.65 -25.90 -2.27
N VAL A 504 -2.55 -26.50 -2.69
CA VAL A 504 -1.25 -25.84 -2.83
C VAL A 504 -1.33 -24.64 -3.81
N PRO A 505 -1.97 -24.74 -4.99
CA PRO A 505 -2.15 -23.60 -5.88
C PRO A 505 -2.96 -22.45 -5.26
N GLU A 506 -4.00 -22.74 -4.48
CA GLU A 506 -4.77 -21.70 -3.77
C GLU A 506 -3.88 -20.95 -2.77
N LEU A 507 -3.02 -21.66 -2.02
CA LEU A 507 -2.08 -21.06 -1.08
C LEU A 507 -1.02 -20.20 -1.78
N ILE A 508 -0.46 -20.67 -2.90
CA ILE A 508 0.50 -19.91 -3.71
C ILE A 508 -0.13 -18.60 -4.18
N ARG A 509 -1.35 -18.67 -4.72
CA ARG A 509 -2.08 -17.48 -5.18
C ARG A 509 -2.33 -16.51 -4.04
N TYR A 510 -2.85 -16.99 -2.91
CA TYR A 510 -3.18 -16.15 -1.76
C TYR A 510 -1.94 -15.42 -1.20
N VAL A 511 -0.84 -16.15 -1.01
CA VAL A 511 0.41 -15.57 -0.49
C VAL A 511 1.05 -14.60 -1.48
N THR A 512 0.98 -14.88 -2.79
CA THR A 512 1.47 -13.97 -3.83
C THR A 512 0.69 -12.65 -3.82
N ILE A 513 -0.65 -12.70 -3.70
CA ILE A 513 -1.50 -11.51 -3.54
C ILE A 513 -1.07 -10.69 -2.34
N VAL A 514 -0.84 -11.33 -1.18
CA VAL A 514 -0.41 -10.64 0.05
C VAL A 514 0.93 -9.93 -0.17
N ILE A 515 1.94 -10.63 -0.67
CA ILE A 515 3.29 -10.06 -0.86
C ILE A 515 3.27 -8.94 -1.91
N TYR A 516 2.58 -9.12 -3.03
CA TYR A 516 2.47 -8.11 -4.09
C TYR A 516 1.74 -6.84 -3.60
N THR A 517 0.63 -7.01 -2.86
CA THR A 517 -0.13 -5.90 -2.27
C THR A 517 0.72 -5.08 -1.31
N CYS A 518 1.47 -5.75 -0.43
CA CYS A 518 2.33 -5.12 0.57
C CYS A 518 3.58 -4.44 -0.01
N SER A 519 3.93 -4.70 -1.27
CA SER A 519 5.16 -4.21 -1.90
C SER A 519 4.89 -3.45 -3.19
N ALA A 520 4.84 -4.16 -4.32
CA ALA A 520 4.80 -3.60 -5.67
C ALA A 520 3.53 -2.77 -5.94
N LYS A 521 2.35 -3.23 -5.52
CA LYS A 521 1.11 -2.45 -5.69
C LYS A 521 1.20 -1.11 -4.99
N HIS A 522 1.64 -1.10 -3.72
CA HIS A 522 1.85 0.12 -2.95
C HIS A 522 2.89 1.05 -3.62
N ALA A 523 4.04 0.52 -4.05
CA ALA A 523 5.04 1.32 -4.74
C ALA A 523 4.48 2.00 -6.00
N ALA A 524 3.74 1.27 -6.83
CA ALA A 524 3.14 1.77 -8.06
C ALA A 524 2.18 2.96 -7.84
N VAL A 525 1.41 2.95 -6.75
CA VAL A 525 0.42 3.99 -6.45
C VAL A 525 0.93 5.07 -5.48
N ASN A 526 2.10 4.88 -4.87
CA ASN A 526 2.67 5.82 -3.91
C ASN A 526 3.87 6.62 -4.44
N THR A 527 4.83 5.97 -5.10
CA THR A 527 6.12 6.60 -5.44
C THR A 527 5.97 7.85 -6.32
N GLY A 528 5.00 7.87 -7.24
CA GLY A 528 4.75 9.00 -8.13
C GLY A 528 3.88 10.12 -7.55
N GLN A 529 3.28 9.96 -6.37
CA GLN A 529 2.25 10.86 -5.84
C GLN A 529 2.68 12.33 -5.88
N LEU A 530 3.80 12.67 -5.25
CA LEU A 530 4.26 14.06 -5.22
C LEU A 530 4.55 14.61 -6.63
N GLU A 531 5.02 13.77 -7.57
CA GLU A 531 5.36 14.21 -8.93
C GLU A 531 4.13 14.63 -9.72
N PHE A 532 3.04 13.88 -9.62
CA PHE A 532 1.79 14.16 -10.34
C PHE A 532 0.89 15.16 -9.62
N THR A 533 0.92 15.21 -8.28
CA THR A 533 0.02 16.04 -7.48
C THR A 533 0.57 17.41 -7.15
N ALA A 534 1.90 17.60 -7.11
CA ALA A 534 2.50 18.90 -6.79
C ALA A 534 2.10 20.00 -7.80
N TRP A 535 1.74 19.62 -9.01
CA TRP A 535 1.00 20.49 -9.93
C TRP A 535 -0.50 20.32 -9.70
N MET A 536 -1.02 21.05 -8.71
CA MET A 536 -2.41 20.91 -8.23
C MET A 536 -3.49 20.87 -9.34
N PRO A 537 -3.43 21.65 -10.44
CA PRO A 537 -4.44 21.55 -11.51
C PRO A 537 -4.57 20.15 -12.12
N ASN A 538 -3.51 19.33 -12.05
CA ASN A 538 -3.53 17.95 -12.54
C ASN A 538 -4.11 16.95 -11.53
N PHE A 539 -4.30 17.32 -10.25
CA PHE A 539 -4.82 16.43 -9.21
C PHE A 539 -5.40 17.21 -8.00
N PRO A 540 -6.47 18.00 -8.21
CA PRO A 540 -7.01 18.86 -7.17
C PRO A 540 -7.77 18.05 -6.10
N SER A 541 -7.50 18.32 -4.83
CA SER A 541 -8.23 17.68 -3.71
C SER A 541 -9.59 18.32 -3.40
N SER A 542 -9.87 19.48 -3.98
CA SER A 542 -11.09 20.23 -3.72
C SER A 542 -11.54 21.07 -4.90
N MET A 543 -12.83 21.39 -5.01
CA MET A 543 -13.37 22.31 -6.01
C MET A 543 -14.34 23.30 -5.34
N ARG A 544 -14.16 24.60 -5.60
CA ARG A 544 -14.83 25.71 -4.89
C ARG A 544 -16.07 26.25 -5.59
N ASN A 545 -16.29 25.85 -6.84
CA ASN A 545 -17.47 26.19 -7.65
C ASN A 545 -18.12 24.90 -8.18
N PRO A 546 -19.42 24.91 -8.52
CA PRO A 546 -20.12 23.73 -9.01
C PRO A 546 -19.58 23.23 -10.37
N PRO A 547 -19.83 21.96 -10.72
CA PRO A 547 -19.58 21.46 -12.07
C PRO A 547 -20.29 22.31 -13.12
N ILE A 548 -19.69 22.38 -14.31
CA ILE A 548 -20.16 23.22 -15.40
C ILE A 548 -21.51 22.70 -15.91
N GLN A 549 -22.53 23.56 -15.91
CA GLN A 549 -23.90 23.22 -16.34
C GLN A 549 -24.21 23.66 -17.78
N ALA A 550 -23.42 24.58 -18.33
CA ALA A 550 -23.56 25.08 -19.70
C ALA A 550 -22.20 25.39 -20.32
N LYS A 551 -22.05 25.09 -21.61
CA LYS A 551 -20.82 25.35 -22.37
C LYS A 551 -20.66 26.83 -22.72
N GLY A 552 -19.43 27.26 -22.97
CA GLY A 552 -19.07 28.59 -23.44
C GLY A 552 -18.93 29.65 -22.34
N LEU A 553 -18.99 29.25 -21.07
CA LEU A 553 -18.99 30.18 -19.93
C LEU A 553 -17.67 30.19 -19.15
N THR A 554 -16.82 29.19 -19.33
CA THR A 554 -15.59 29.07 -18.55
C THR A 554 -14.50 30.01 -19.08
N THR A 555 -13.89 30.75 -18.17
CA THR A 555 -12.71 31.60 -18.40
C THR A 555 -11.57 31.22 -17.47
N LEU A 556 -10.34 31.67 -17.76
CA LEU A 556 -9.18 31.49 -16.87
C LEU A 556 -9.47 31.97 -15.43
N GLU A 557 -10.20 33.08 -15.27
CA GLU A 557 -10.55 33.61 -13.94
C GLU A 557 -11.48 32.65 -13.19
N SER A 558 -12.57 32.20 -13.84
CA SER A 558 -13.49 31.23 -13.24
C SER A 558 -12.82 29.86 -13.00
N PHE A 559 -11.86 29.47 -13.84
CA PHE A 559 -11.07 28.25 -13.67
C PHE A 559 -10.22 28.32 -12.39
N LEU A 560 -9.43 29.40 -12.25
CA LEU A 560 -8.63 29.65 -11.05
C LEU A 560 -9.48 29.80 -9.79
N ASP A 561 -10.69 30.35 -9.92
CA ASP A 561 -11.61 30.45 -8.80
C ASP A 561 -12.29 29.12 -8.43
N THR A 562 -12.42 28.20 -9.40
CA THR A 562 -12.93 26.84 -9.15
C THR A 562 -11.91 25.96 -8.45
N LEU A 563 -10.62 26.10 -8.78
CA LEU A 563 -9.54 25.35 -8.14
C LEU A 563 -9.44 25.61 -6.62
N PRO A 564 -8.85 24.70 -5.82
CA PRO A 564 -8.57 24.91 -4.40
C PRO A 564 -7.89 26.24 -4.09
N ASP A 565 -8.26 26.84 -2.96
CA ASP A 565 -7.54 28.00 -2.43
C ASP A 565 -6.08 27.65 -2.05
N ILE A 566 -5.25 28.68 -1.84
CA ILE A 566 -3.82 28.53 -1.56
C ILE A 566 -3.58 27.65 -0.31
N LYS A 567 -4.33 27.86 0.77
CA LYS A 567 -4.19 27.11 2.02
C LYS A 567 -4.56 25.64 1.82
N THR A 568 -5.69 25.37 1.17
CA THR A 568 -6.15 24.01 0.86
C THR A 568 -5.12 23.28 0.02
N THR A 569 -4.62 23.92 -1.05
CA THR A 569 -3.54 23.39 -1.90
C THR A 569 -2.30 23.04 -1.07
N CYS A 570 -1.81 23.97 -0.25
CA CYS A 570 -0.55 23.81 0.44
C CYS A 570 -0.61 22.82 1.61
N ILE A 571 -1.76 22.69 2.28
CA ILE A 571 -1.96 21.66 3.31
C ILE A 571 -1.92 20.27 2.66
N THR A 572 -2.63 20.06 1.56
CA THR A 572 -2.60 18.79 0.82
C THR A 572 -1.19 18.43 0.37
N LEU A 573 -0.49 19.36 -0.28
CA LEU A 573 0.86 19.12 -0.78
C LEU A 573 1.89 18.88 0.35
N LEU A 574 1.71 19.49 1.52
CA LEU A 574 2.59 19.25 2.66
C LEU A 574 2.47 17.80 3.17
N VAL A 575 1.25 17.26 3.21
CA VAL A 575 1.03 15.88 3.65
C VAL A 575 1.52 14.90 2.59
N LEU A 576 1.16 15.08 1.31
CA LEU A 576 1.67 14.21 0.24
C LEU A 576 3.20 14.25 0.16
N TRP A 577 3.83 15.42 0.30
CA TRP A 577 5.29 15.52 0.36
C TRP A 577 5.93 14.67 1.48
N THR A 578 5.21 14.51 2.60
CA THR A 578 5.65 13.71 3.74
C THR A 578 5.45 12.22 3.51
N LEU A 579 4.35 11.83 2.84
CA LEU A 579 3.94 10.44 2.63
C LEU A 579 4.46 9.82 1.31
N SER A 580 4.98 10.61 0.37
CA SER A 580 5.53 10.06 -0.88
C SER A 580 7.05 9.83 -0.84
N ARG A 581 7.71 10.08 0.29
CA ARG A 581 9.18 9.99 0.40
C ARG A 581 9.59 9.02 1.50
N GLU A 582 9.81 7.79 1.07
CA GLU A 582 10.31 6.72 1.93
C GLU A 582 11.54 7.19 2.74
N PRO A 583 11.44 7.21 4.08
CA PRO A 583 12.52 7.65 4.96
C PRO A 583 13.80 6.81 4.89
N ASP A 584 14.82 7.23 5.66
CA ASP A 584 16.00 6.37 5.88
C ASP A 584 15.59 5.03 6.50
N ASP A 585 16.46 4.01 6.43
CA ASP A 585 16.18 2.61 6.84
C ASP A 585 15.27 1.83 5.86
N LYS A 586 15.50 2.07 4.57
CA LYS A 586 14.90 1.39 3.42
C LYS A 586 15.26 -0.09 3.33
N ARG A 587 14.32 -0.91 2.89
CA ARG A 587 14.48 -2.34 2.62
C ARG A 587 13.85 -2.67 1.26
N PRO A 588 14.61 -2.52 0.15
CA PRO A 588 14.14 -2.87 -1.18
C PRO A 588 13.65 -4.31 -1.29
N LEU A 589 12.75 -4.57 -2.24
CA LEU A 589 12.12 -5.87 -2.43
C LEU A 589 13.17 -6.98 -2.60
N GLY A 590 13.06 -8.05 -1.82
CA GLY A 590 14.01 -9.17 -1.81
C GLY A 590 15.25 -8.95 -0.91
N HIS A 591 15.45 -7.76 -0.35
CA HIS A 591 16.46 -7.50 0.67
C HIS A 591 15.95 -7.85 2.07
N PHE A 592 16.22 -9.09 2.48
CA PHE A 592 15.85 -9.64 3.79
C PHE A 592 17.08 -9.76 4.71
N PRO A 593 17.43 -8.72 5.49
CA PRO A 593 18.57 -8.77 6.41
C PRO A 593 18.32 -9.62 7.66
N ASP A 594 17.05 -9.81 8.01
CA ASP A 594 16.62 -10.65 9.13
C ASP A 594 16.47 -12.11 8.64
N ILE A 595 17.35 -12.98 9.13
CA ILE A 595 17.50 -14.37 8.66
C ILE A 595 16.50 -15.26 9.40
N HIS A 596 15.26 -15.28 8.91
CA HIS A 596 14.21 -16.15 9.44
C HIS A 596 14.29 -17.59 8.91
N PHE A 597 14.81 -17.77 7.69
CA PHE A 597 15.05 -19.06 7.07
C PHE A 597 16.54 -19.41 7.11
N VAL A 598 16.86 -20.59 7.64
CA VAL A 598 18.24 -21.11 7.66
C VAL A 598 18.43 -22.26 6.69
N GLU A 599 17.34 -22.88 6.27
CA GLU A 599 17.32 -24.02 5.36
C GLU A 599 17.83 -23.64 3.96
N GLU A 600 18.50 -24.59 3.30
CA GLU A 600 19.16 -24.33 2.01
C GLU A 600 18.15 -23.95 0.91
N ALA A 601 17.04 -24.68 0.81
CA ALA A 601 16.05 -24.45 -0.23
C ALA A 601 15.44 -23.03 -0.19
N PRO A 602 14.86 -22.56 0.94
CA PRO A 602 14.42 -21.17 1.08
C PRO A 602 15.50 -20.13 0.80
N ARG A 603 16.74 -20.35 1.26
CA ARG A 603 17.86 -19.43 1.01
C ARG A 603 18.21 -19.34 -0.47
N ARG A 604 18.18 -20.46 -1.19
CA ARG A 604 18.38 -20.51 -2.64
C ARG A 604 17.26 -19.78 -3.37
N SER A 605 16.00 -19.97 -2.96
CA SER A 605 14.85 -19.27 -3.54
C SER A 605 14.91 -17.76 -3.35
N ILE A 606 15.34 -17.28 -2.17
CA ILE A 606 15.58 -15.84 -1.92
C ILE A 606 16.66 -15.29 -2.86
N GLU A 607 17.74 -16.04 -3.09
CA GLU A 607 18.81 -15.61 -4.00
C GLU A 607 18.33 -15.57 -5.46
N MET A 608 17.56 -16.57 -5.89
CA MET A 608 16.94 -16.58 -7.22
C MET A 608 15.96 -15.42 -7.40
N LEU A 609 15.17 -15.07 -6.38
CA LEU A 609 14.31 -13.89 -6.39
C LEU A 609 15.14 -12.62 -6.62
N ARG A 610 16.23 -12.42 -5.87
CA ARG A 610 17.11 -11.24 -6.02
C ARG A 610 17.68 -11.12 -7.42
N GLN A 611 18.10 -12.22 -8.02
CA GLN A 611 18.62 -12.24 -9.39
C GLN A 611 17.53 -11.85 -10.42
N ARG A 612 16.31 -12.39 -10.28
CA ARG A 612 15.16 -12.03 -11.13
C ARG A 612 14.82 -10.54 -11.00
N LEU A 613 14.74 -10.02 -9.78
CA LEU A 613 14.47 -8.61 -9.51
C LEU A 613 15.57 -7.67 -10.06
N ALA A 614 16.84 -8.07 -9.97
CA ALA A 614 17.94 -7.32 -10.56
C ALA A 614 17.83 -7.25 -12.10
N GLN A 615 17.42 -8.34 -12.74
CA GLN A 615 17.18 -8.37 -14.19
C GLN A 615 15.99 -7.48 -14.59
N ILE A 616 14.90 -7.51 -13.82
CA ILE A 616 13.73 -6.63 -14.06
C ILE A 616 14.15 -5.17 -13.94
N SER A 617 14.88 -4.81 -12.88
CA SER A 617 15.44 -3.46 -12.68
C SER A 617 16.29 -3.01 -13.87
N HIS A 618 17.17 -3.89 -14.37
CA HIS A 618 17.98 -3.60 -15.55
C HIS A 618 17.10 -3.29 -16.78
N ASN A 619 16.10 -4.13 -17.06
CA ASN A 619 15.22 -3.97 -18.21
C ASN A 619 14.41 -2.66 -18.15
N ILE A 620 13.82 -2.36 -16.98
CA ILE A 620 13.09 -1.10 -16.73
C ILE A 620 13.98 0.11 -17.01
N ARG A 621 15.21 0.10 -16.50
CA ARG A 621 16.16 1.19 -16.71
C ARG A 621 16.61 1.33 -18.15
N GLN A 622 16.73 0.24 -18.91
CA GLN A 622 17.04 0.35 -20.34
C GLN A 622 15.87 0.93 -21.12
N ARG A 623 14.64 0.44 -20.90
CA ARG A 623 13.43 0.98 -21.53
C ARG A 623 13.29 2.49 -21.25
N ASN A 624 13.45 2.89 -19.98
CA ASN A 624 13.22 4.27 -19.55
C ASN A 624 14.17 5.30 -20.15
N LYS A 625 15.34 4.89 -20.69
CA LYS A 625 16.25 5.80 -21.39
C LYS A 625 15.65 6.35 -22.69
N CYS A 626 14.69 5.66 -23.26
CA CYS A 626 14.07 6.00 -24.55
C CYS A 626 12.68 6.64 -24.38
N LEU A 627 12.24 6.90 -23.14
CA LEU A 627 10.92 7.48 -22.86
C LEU A 627 11.03 8.98 -22.57
N PRO A 628 10.09 9.81 -23.05
CA PRO A 628 10.03 11.23 -22.68
C PRO A 628 9.85 11.42 -21.16
N ILE A 629 9.03 10.55 -20.57
CA ILE A 629 8.77 10.45 -19.13
C ILE A 629 9.11 9.01 -18.71
N PRO A 630 10.09 8.81 -17.81
CA PRO A 630 10.44 7.48 -17.35
C PRO A 630 9.36 6.93 -16.41
N TYR A 631 8.99 5.66 -16.58
CA TYR A 631 8.14 4.93 -15.62
C TYR A 631 9.01 4.03 -14.75
N TYR A 632 9.27 4.45 -13.52
CA TYR A 632 10.22 3.78 -12.61
C TYR A 632 9.60 3.33 -11.28
N TYR A 633 8.30 3.50 -11.09
CA TYR A 633 7.61 3.21 -9.82
C TYR A 633 7.63 1.72 -9.44
N LEU A 634 7.86 0.85 -10.43
CA LEU A 634 8.03 -0.59 -10.25
C LEU A 634 9.45 -1.08 -10.53
N ASP A 635 10.45 -0.19 -10.56
CA ASP A 635 11.86 -0.61 -10.50
C ASP A 635 12.11 -1.29 -9.13
N PRO A 636 12.48 -2.58 -9.08
CA PRO A 636 12.61 -3.32 -7.81
C PRO A 636 13.52 -2.68 -6.75
N VAL A 637 14.47 -1.83 -7.15
CA VAL A 637 15.31 -1.09 -6.19
C VAL A 637 14.57 0.03 -5.44
N LEU A 638 13.40 0.45 -5.92
CA LEU A 638 12.53 1.47 -5.35
C LEU A 638 11.29 0.88 -4.68
N ILE A 639 10.96 -0.38 -4.98
CA ILE A 639 9.89 -1.11 -4.30
C ILE A 639 10.39 -1.53 -2.92
N GLU A 640 9.72 -1.10 -1.85
CA GLU A 640 9.99 -1.59 -0.49
C GLU A 640 9.39 -2.99 -0.28
N ASN A 641 9.95 -3.77 0.64
CA ASN A 641 9.37 -5.07 1.01
C ASN A 641 7.96 -4.93 1.61
N SER A 642 7.69 -3.81 2.28
CA SER A 642 6.46 -3.57 3.04
C SER A 642 5.97 -2.13 2.90
N ILE A 643 4.72 -1.89 3.26
CA ILE A 643 4.15 -0.55 3.35
C ILE A 643 4.70 0.14 4.61
N SER A 644 5.50 1.19 4.42
CA SER A 644 6.21 1.86 5.52
C SER A 644 6.30 3.38 5.42
N ILE A 645 5.51 3.98 4.53
CA ILE A 645 5.36 5.42 4.36
C ILE A 645 3.94 5.75 3.90
#